data_AF-A0A318JF74-F1
#
_entry.id   AF-A0A318JF74-F1
#
_cell.length_a   1.000
_cell.length_b   1.000
_cell.length_c   1.000
_cell.angle_alpha   90.00
_cell.angle_beta   90.00
_cell.angle_gamma   90.00
#
_symmetry.space_group_name_H-M   'P 1'
#
loop_
_entity.id
_entity.type
_entity.pdbx_description
1 polymer ?
#
loop_
_entity_poly.entity_id
_entity_poly.type
_entity_poly.pdbx_seq_one_letter_code
_entity_poly.pdbx_strand_id
1 'polypeptide(L)'
;MKTYFDTQVEEITKCASDIERRVRIVSCFRMLMQQITYGLLEWITYQKPVPEMYPDQSIVYALRVPADGTLVDGLEAMLVSCERMGWAGIARVLNKSVEHRPASRLCTNFQKTLKGLLRAVVFLRNDGAEGHGLVGGYDPTAEIDALRFILDCLASVTPVIDNVTGKASIDNGSVKVILNLIRSSNGKPALIRKIQILSQDRVRVHCQIDTGGNTRDELKFETLNPFKYVSGNHQPTLSIRENSWEPLCYLPDRITDSFTGRESQIKDLLDWINDVESRACLIYGDGGFGKTTLALEFLNRMLDDDLQVESRPTIIVFYTAKRWQWSLDGLQAVGAGQPHLLELLAFIYTLLFGEYPSPDFYTSELTKATQNLQRKIKEELKLDRQEILIVIDNAETLIENDAERITLGKEIKEISRRIARIILTSRRHEHIEASPIGIDVFDETEAIHFLRDRANKLQIKPLLRAKDEDILNALKKLERRPLVLEAFANSFLDPSITRIDQAATRIGNMLREDLGNFLFADAWSRLNQSVRRLLLLMARVADVHDGQSLKICCDVLGITVQDAQTALEETGGIASLIIFKGDLQLTFSKNFLDYAFEKTELLSDGTRSPSESELNRARTEYSSFIRGSRLYSGDRIAAAFRTPLAKAAHRARYEGKLEESKRLYESASMVDSTNGWLWDRYAYFLFHDIRDNEAALHKAKKAVEFLPNEGEVWLTQGIIEARLGDIRACELSVTKAEKLGVAWQRCSVQRAWAYLKAKPSQLGLADKELVRLKAYSELHVHDLRIKEELRLLEARKSSISLKLNR
;
A
#
# COMPACT_ATOMS: atom_id res chain seq x y z
N MET A 1 -0.96 -32.41 27.10
CA MET A 1 0.33 -33.07 27.44
C MET A 1 1.20 -32.24 28.38
N LYS A 2 1.21 -30.91 28.29
CA LYS A 2 2.00 -30.06 29.20
C LYS A 2 1.87 -30.45 30.68
N THR A 3 0.65 -30.54 31.18
CA THR A 3 0.35 -30.98 32.56
C THR A 3 1.00 -32.31 32.94
N TYR A 4 1.00 -33.29 32.03
CA TYR A 4 1.66 -34.58 32.28
C TYR A 4 3.17 -34.41 32.48
N PHE A 5 3.84 -33.64 31.62
CA PHE A 5 5.27 -33.41 31.74
C PHE A 5 5.62 -32.54 32.95
N ASP A 6 4.79 -31.56 33.30
CA ASP A 6 4.94 -30.77 34.53
C ASP A 6 4.89 -31.70 35.77
N THR A 7 3.92 -32.63 35.81
CA THR A 7 3.84 -33.65 36.88
C THR A 7 5.05 -34.58 36.91
N GLN A 8 5.56 -35.01 35.75
CA GLN A 8 6.77 -35.85 35.69
C GLN A 8 7.99 -35.12 36.24
N VAL A 9 8.15 -33.83 35.95
CA VAL A 9 9.24 -33.01 36.52
C VAL A 9 9.12 -32.91 38.05
N GLU A 10 7.91 -32.78 38.59
CA GLU A 10 7.70 -32.81 40.05
C GLU A 10 8.03 -34.18 40.67
N GLU A 11 7.62 -35.28 40.04
CA GLU A 11 7.94 -36.63 40.52
C GLU A 11 9.45 -36.89 40.52
N ILE A 12 10.18 -36.42 39.50
CA ILE A 12 11.65 -36.52 39.41
C ILE A 12 12.33 -35.85 40.62
N THR A 13 11.81 -34.72 41.11
CA THR A 13 12.36 -34.04 42.30
C THR A 13 12.21 -34.86 43.59
N LYS A 14 11.24 -35.79 43.62
CA LYS A 14 10.92 -36.65 44.77
C LYS A 14 11.67 -37.99 44.74
N CYS A 15 12.41 -38.31 43.67
CA CYS A 15 13.19 -39.54 43.59
C CYS A 15 14.28 -39.60 44.67
N ALA A 16 14.37 -40.74 45.35
CA ALA A 16 15.35 -40.99 46.41
C ALA A 16 16.77 -41.27 45.87
N SER A 17 16.88 -41.79 44.65
CA SER A 17 18.15 -42.12 44.00
C SER A 17 18.49 -41.14 42.88
N ASP A 18 19.71 -40.62 42.85
CA ASP A 18 20.21 -39.76 41.78
C ASP A 18 20.31 -40.49 40.43
N ILE A 19 20.57 -41.81 40.47
CA ILE A 19 20.56 -42.66 39.27
C ILE A 19 19.15 -42.73 38.71
N GLU A 20 18.16 -42.99 39.56
CA GLU A 20 16.75 -43.02 39.16
C GLU A 20 16.30 -41.66 38.63
N ARG A 21 16.71 -40.57 39.30
CA ARG A 21 16.41 -39.20 38.87
C ARG A 21 16.94 -38.93 37.46
N ARG A 22 18.21 -39.25 37.19
CA ARG A 22 18.83 -39.03 35.85
C ARG A 22 18.16 -39.87 34.77
N VAL A 23 17.85 -41.14 35.03
CA VAL A 23 17.13 -42.02 34.07
C VAL A 23 15.76 -41.47 33.72
N ARG A 24 15.01 -40.96 34.71
CA ARG A 24 13.71 -40.33 34.48
C ARG A 24 13.83 -39.02 33.72
N ILE A 25 14.86 -38.20 33.98
CA ILE A 25 15.14 -36.96 33.23
C ILE A 25 15.34 -37.26 31.74
N VAL A 26 16.23 -38.20 31.41
CA VAL A 26 16.52 -38.57 30.02
C VAL A 26 15.27 -39.15 29.34
N SER A 27 14.52 -39.98 30.05
CA SER A 27 13.27 -40.56 29.54
C SER A 27 12.21 -39.48 29.27
N CYS A 28 12.06 -38.52 30.18
CA CYS A 28 11.14 -37.40 30.05
C CYS A 28 11.51 -36.50 28.87
N PHE A 29 12.81 -36.16 28.74
CA PHE A 29 13.33 -35.38 27.62
C PHE A 29 13.02 -36.05 26.28
N ARG A 30 13.39 -37.33 26.11
CA ARG A 30 13.12 -38.08 24.88
C ARG A 30 11.64 -38.08 24.54
N MET A 31 10.79 -38.37 25.52
CA MET A 31 9.35 -38.48 25.30
C MET A 31 8.74 -37.13 24.91
N LEU A 32 9.14 -36.04 25.57
CA LEU A 32 8.74 -34.68 25.22
C LEU A 32 9.12 -34.31 23.79
N MET A 33 10.39 -34.52 23.44
CA MET A 33 10.93 -34.21 22.11
C MET A 33 10.20 -35.00 21.02
N GLN A 34 9.88 -36.27 21.24
CA GLN A 34 9.07 -37.05 20.29
C GLN A 34 7.69 -36.44 20.07
N GLN A 35 6.97 -36.09 21.14
CA GLN A 35 5.61 -35.57 20.98
C GLN A 35 5.59 -34.27 20.18
N ILE A 36 6.56 -33.38 20.44
CA ILE A 36 6.66 -32.10 19.75
C ILE A 36 7.08 -32.32 18.29
N THR A 37 8.18 -33.03 18.05
CA THR A 37 8.72 -33.20 16.69
C THR A 37 7.73 -33.92 15.77
N TYR A 38 7.08 -35.01 16.21
CA TYR A 38 6.07 -35.66 15.35
C TYR A 38 4.79 -34.84 15.21
N GLY A 39 4.40 -34.06 16.23
CA GLY A 39 3.28 -33.15 16.12
C GLY A 39 3.53 -32.05 15.09
N LEU A 40 4.72 -31.45 15.10
CA LEU A 40 5.13 -30.45 14.11
C LEU A 40 5.25 -31.05 12.70
N LEU A 41 5.74 -32.29 12.57
CA LEU A 41 5.77 -32.99 11.28
C LEU A 41 4.36 -33.15 10.69
N GLU A 42 3.40 -33.63 11.48
CA GLU A 42 2.02 -33.78 11.01
C GLU A 42 1.36 -32.42 10.72
N TRP A 43 1.69 -31.38 11.50
CA TRP A 43 1.23 -30.03 11.23
C TRP A 43 1.76 -29.51 9.88
N ILE A 44 3.07 -29.65 9.62
CA ILE A 44 3.69 -29.26 8.34
C ILE A 44 3.05 -30.02 7.18
N THR A 45 2.94 -31.34 7.29
CA THR A 45 2.40 -32.17 6.21
C THR A 45 0.92 -31.88 5.95
N TYR A 46 0.16 -31.49 6.97
CA TYR A 46 -1.23 -31.09 6.81
C TYR A 46 -1.39 -29.82 5.96
N GLN A 47 -0.45 -28.86 6.05
CA GLN A 47 -0.47 -27.64 5.25
C GLN A 47 -0.24 -27.89 3.75
N LYS A 48 0.29 -29.07 3.37
CA LYS A 48 0.68 -29.41 1.99
C LYS A 48 1.51 -28.31 1.31
N PRO A 49 2.59 -27.83 1.95
CA PRO A 49 3.40 -26.76 1.41
C PRO A 49 4.14 -27.20 0.13
N VAL A 50 4.68 -26.21 -0.60
CA VAL A 50 5.57 -26.48 -1.73
C VAL A 50 6.87 -27.15 -1.27
N PRO A 51 7.54 -27.97 -2.12
CA PRO A 51 8.70 -28.77 -1.75
C PRO A 51 9.81 -28.01 -0.98
N GLU A 52 10.05 -26.75 -1.33
CA GLU A 52 11.12 -25.90 -0.79
C GLU A 52 10.91 -25.50 0.68
N MET A 53 9.67 -25.61 1.18
CA MET A 53 9.34 -25.28 2.56
C MET A 53 9.46 -26.49 3.51
N TYR A 54 9.59 -27.71 2.98
CA TYR A 54 9.80 -28.89 3.83
C TYR A 54 11.19 -28.88 4.48
N PRO A 55 11.31 -29.43 5.69
CA PRO A 55 12.62 -29.70 6.26
C PRO A 55 13.39 -30.71 5.40
N ASP A 56 14.73 -30.70 5.51
CA ASP A 56 15.61 -31.61 4.78
C ASP A 56 15.16 -33.08 4.93
N GLN A 57 15.14 -33.80 3.80
CA GLN A 57 14.62 -35.17 3.77
C GLN A 57 15.43 -36.12 4.64
N SER A 58 16.75 -35.96 4.70
CA SER A 58 17.59 -36.82 5.54
C SER A 58 17.25 -36.67 7.02
N ILE A 59 16.99 -35.44 7.47
CA ILE A 59 16.57 -35.14 8.84
C ILE A 59 15.22 -35.79 9.13
N VAL A 60 14.25 -35.61 8.24
CA VAL A 60 12.88 -36.10 8.45
C VAL A 60 12.82 -37.63 8.36
N TYR A 61 13.52 -38.26 7.42
CA TYR A 61 13.56 -39.72 7.31
C TYR A 61 14.27 -40.38 8.49
N ALA A 62 15.27 -39.72 9.08
CA ALA A 62 15.95 -40.21 10.28
C ALA A 62 14.98 -40.33 11.47
N LEU A 63 13.89 -39.54 11.51
CA LEU A 63 12.84 -39.66 12.54
C LEU A 63 12.07 -40.98 12.51
N ARG A 64 12.26 -41.85 11.51
CA ARG A 64 11.67 -43.19 11.49
C ARG A 64 12.27 -44.13 12.55
N VAL A 65 13.49 -43.85 12.99
CA VAL A 65 14.18 -44.54 14.09
C VAL A 65 14.75 -43.46 15.02
N PRO A 66 13.91 -42.82 15.84
CA PRO A 66 14.27 -41.57 16.51
C PRO A 66 15.36 -41.78 17.57
N ALA A 67 16.54 -41.21 17.35
CA ALA A 67 17.54 -40.95 18.37
C ALA A 67 17.40 -39.53 18.92
N ASP A 68 17.94 -39.24 20.12
CA ASP A 68 17.74 -37.94 20.77
C ASP A 68 18.35 -36.79 19.96
N GLY A 69 19.52 -37.00 19.36
CA GLY A 69 20.13 -36.04 18.42
C GLY A 69 19.22 -35.75 17.22
N THR A 70 18.71 -36.82 16.59
CA THR A 70 17.77 -36.70 15.46
C THR A 70 16.49 -35.96 15.81
N LEU A 71 15.98 -36.13 17.04
CA LEU A 71 14.81 -35.41 17.51
C LEU A 71 15.08 -33.91 17.68
N VAL A 72 16.28 -33.53 18.14
CA VAL A 72 16.72 -32.14 18.23
C VAL A 72 16.93 -31.54 16.83
N ASP A 73 17.59 -32.26 15.93
CA ASP A 73 17.75 -31.85 14.52
C ASP A 73 16.39 -31.63 13.85
N GLY A 74 15.47 -32.58 14.04
CA GLY A 74 14.10 -32.51 13.52
C GLY A 74 13.33 -31.34 14.10
N LEU A 75 13.41 -31.10 15.41
CA LEU A 75 12.76 -29.96 16.06
C LEU A 75 13.25 -28.64 15.46
N GLU A 76 14.56 -28.44 15.37
CA GLU A 76 15.15 -27.21 14.81
C GLU A 76 14.65 -26.96 13.38
N ALA A 77 14.74 -27.98 12.53
CA ALA A 77 14.34 -27.86 11.13
C ALA A 77 12.82 -27.62 10.98
N MET A 78 12.00 -28.29 11.79
CA MET A 78 10.55 -28.13 11.75
C MET A 78 10.08 -26.78 12.27
N LEU A 79 10.70 -26.23 13.31
CA LEU A 79 10.37 -24.89 13.80
C LEU A 79 10.66 -23.82 12.74
N VAL A 80 11.76 -23.96 12.00
CA VAL A 80 12.08 -23.09 10.86
C VAL A 80 11.05 -23.25 9.73
N SER A 81 10.67 -24.48 9.37
CA SER A 81 9.62 -24.72 8.39
C SER A 81 8.26 -24.17 8.84
N CYS A 82 7.90 -24.28 10.11
CA CYS A 82 6.66 -23.72 10.65
C CYS A 82 6.65 -22.19 10.60
N GLU A 83 7.79 -21.54 10.87
CA GLU A 83 7.96 -20.09 10.71
C GLU A 83 7.72 -19.68 9.24
N ARG A 84 8.33 -20.39 8.28
CA ARG A 84 8.15 -20.18 6.83
C ARG A 84 6.69 -20.38 6.38
N MET A 85 5.95 -21.24 7.09
CA MET A 85 4.53 -21.53 6.84
C MET A 85 3.58 -20.62 7.64
N GLY A 86 4.09 -19.54 8.25
CA GLY A 86 3.27 -18.50 8.88
C GLY A 86 3.01 -18.66 10.38
N TRP A 87 3.69 -19.58 11.06
CA TRP A 87 3.69 -19.63 12.52
C TRP A 87 4.69 -18.62 13.09
N ALA A 88 4.31 -17.34 13.07
CA ALA A 88 5.21 -16.23 13.36
C ALA A 88 5.88 -16.30 14.74
N GLY A 89 7.19 -16.09 14.77
CA GLY A 89 8.01 -16.04 15.97
C GLY A 89 8.28 -17.40 16.63
N ILE A 90 7.82 -18.51 16.05
CA ILE A 90 7.98 -19.84 16.62
C ILE A 90 9.44 -20.29 16.62
N ALA A 91 10.23 -19.97 15.59
CA ALA A 91 11.65 -20.31 15.52
C ALA A 91 12.49 -19.50 16.52
N ARG A 92 12.03 -18.30 16.91
CA ARG A 92 12.73 -17.45 17.89
C ARG A 92 12.84 -18.10 19.26
N VAL A 93 12.01 -19.10 19.56
CA VAL A 93 12.08 -19.87 20.80
C VAL A 93 13.46 -20.52 21.00
N LEU A 94 14.12 -20.92 19.91
CA LEU A 94 15.45 -21.56 19.93
C LEU A 94 16.53 -20.64 20.52
N ASN A 95 16.32 -19.32 20.46
CA ASN A 95 17.25 -18.30 20.94
C ASN A 95 16.93 -17.78 22.35
N LYS A 96 15.89 -18.31 23.03
CA LYS A 96 15.61 -17.93 24.42
C LYS A 96 16.83 -18.22 25.29
N SER A 97 17.32 -17.19 25.98
CA SER A 97 18.54 -17.28 26.79
C SER A 97 18.32 -18.13 28.04
N VAL A 98 19.31 -18.97 28.36
CA VAL A 98 19.39 -19.74 29.61
C VAL A 98 20.44 -19.16 30.57
N GLU A 99 21.08 -18.05 30.21
CA GLU A 99 22.31 -17.55 30.86
C GLU A 99 22.19 -17.32 32.37
N HIS A 100 21.04 -16.83 32.84
CA HIS A 100 20.81 -16.53 34.26
C HIS A 100 20.14 -17.68 35.02
N ARG A 101 20.17 -18.91 34.48
CA ARG A 101 19.54 -20.08 35.08
C ARG A 101 20.55 -21.17 35.44
N PRO A 102 20.26 -22.04 36.42
CA PRO A 102 21.08 -23.22 36.71
C PRO A 102 21.39 -24.08 35.46
N ALA A 103 20.43 -24.21 34.54
CA ALA A 103 20.61 -24.93 33.29
C ALA A 103 21.77 -24.42 32.40
N SER A 104 22.20 -23.17 32.55
CA SER A 104 23.38 -22.65 31.83
C SER A 104 24.67 -23.41 32.13
N ARG A 105 24.77 -24.08 33.29
CA ARG A 105 25.92 -24.92 33.67
C ARG A 105 26.10 -26.14 32.77
N LEU A 106 25.07 -26.54 32.04
CA LEU A 106 25.15 -27.62 31.05
C LEU A 106 25.75 -27.14 29.71
N CYS A 107 25.68 -25.84 29.40
CA CYS A 107 26.07 -25.27 28.12
C CYS A 107 27.57 -24.93 28.02
N THR A 108 28.48 -25.63 28.69
CA THR A 108 29.91 -25.23 28.76
C THR A 108 30.56 -25.04 27.39
N ASN A 109 30.27 -25.93 26.44
CA ASN A 109 30.78 -25.89 25.07
C ASN A 109 29.73 -25.46 24.03
N PHE A 110 28.58 -24.96 24.49
CA PHE A 110 27.42 -24.63 23.65
C PHE A 110 26.96 -23.21 23.92
N GLN A 111 26.20 -22.62 22.99
CA GLN A 111 25.58 -21.32 23.24
C GLN A 111 24.61 -21.40 24.42
N LYS A 112 24.52 -20.35 25.23
CA LYS A 112 23.57 -20.26 26.36
C LYS A 112 22.16 -19.89 25.89
N THR A 113 21.66 -20.62 24.91
CA THR A 113 20.30 -20.52 24.33
C THR A 113 19.58 -21.86 24.46
N LEU A 114 18.26 -21.89 24.22
CA LEU A 114 17.51 -23.16 24.16
C LEU A 114 18.16 -24.13 23.17
N LYS A 115 18.55 -23.67 21.98
CA LYS A 115 19.25 -24.50 20.97
C LYS A 115 20.53 -25.12 21.55
N GLY A 116 21.40 -24.31 22.13
CA GLY A 116 22.64 -24.83 22.72
C GLY A 116 22.39 -25.75 23.91
N LEU A 117 21.35 -25.50 24.70
CA LEU A 117 20.93 -26.36 25.81
C LEU A 117 20.45 -27.74 25.32
N LEU A 118 19.62 -27.79 24.26
CA LEU A 118 19.16 -29.06 23.68
C LEU A 118 20.34 -29.91 23.20
N ARG A 119 21.34 -29.29 22.56
CA ARG A 119 22.57 -29.95 22.13
C ARG A 119 23.41 -30.42 23.30
N ALA A 120 23.54 -29.61 24.35
CA ALA A 120 24.24 -29.97 25.58
C ALA A 120 23.61 -31.20 26.26
N VAL A 121 22.28 -31.26 26.36
CA VAL A 121 21.57 -32.40 26.97
C VAL A 121 21.83 -33.69 26.17
N VAL A 122 21.78 -33.64 24.84
CA VAL A 122 22.09 -34.79 23.98
C VAL A 122 23.56 -35.20 24.13
N PHE A 123 24.49 -34.24 24.16
CA PHE A 123 25.91 -34.49 24.33
C PHE A 123 26.21 -35.19 25.66
N LEU A 124 25.71 -34.65 26.78
CA LEU A 124 25.88 -35.23 28.12
C LEU A 124 25.29 -36.64 28.24
N ARG A 125 24.21 -36.93 27.50
CA ARG A 125 23.60 -38.25 27.45
C ARG A 125 24.43 -39.25 26.63
N ASN A 126 25.07 -38.81 25.55
CA ASN A 126 25.90 -39.67 24.71
C ASN A 126 27.28 -39.95 25.32
N ASP A 127 27.86 -38.99 26.05
CA ASP A 127 29.10 -39.18 26.82
C ASP A 127 28.89 -40.02 28.10
N GLY A 128 27.66 -40.03 28.63
CA GLY A 128 27.27 -40.90 29.74
C GLY A 128 27.01 -42.32 29.27
N ALA A 129 28.03 -43.18 29.25
CA ALA A 129 27.86 -44.61 28.98
C ALA A 129 26.88 -45.26 29.99
N GLU A 130 25.67 -45.60 29.54
CA GLU A 130 24.72 -46.43 30.28
C GLU A 130 25.36 -47.80 30.54
N GLY A 131 25.92 -47.97 31.74
CA GLY A 131 26.46 -49.25 32.21
C GLY A 131 27.12 -49.21 33.60
N HIS A 132 27.78 -48.11 33.98
CA HIS A 132 28.56 -48.08 35.24
C HIS A 132 28.53 -46.69 35.92
N GLY A 133 27.59 -46.47 36.84
CA GLY A 133 27.62 -45.35 37.80
C GLY A 133 27.40 -43.94 37.21
N LEU A 134 27.19 -42.96 38.10
CA LEU A 134 27.15 -41.54 37.73
C LEU A 134 28.55 -41.11 37.25
N VAL A 135 28.79 -41.07 35.94
CA VAL A 135 30.04 -40.50 35.38
C VAL A 135 29.93 -38.97 35.33
N GLY A 136 31.07 -38.29 35.51
CA GLY A 136 31.22 -36.87 35.83
C GLY A 136 30.42 -35.90 34.96
N GLY A 137 29.83 -34.89 35.61
CA GLY A 137 28.99 -33.86 34.96
C GLY A 137 27.50 -33.94 35.30
N TYR A 138 27.05 -34.90 36.13
CA TYR A 138 25.69 -34.91 36.64
C TYR A 138 25.46 -33.71 37.57
N ASP A 139 24.53 -32.83 37.20
CA ASP A 139 24.08 -31.72 38.01
C ASP A 139 22.54 -31.78 38.11
N PRO A 140 22.00 -32.36 39.21
CA PRO A 140 20.56 -32.56 39.33
C PRO A 140 19.78 -31.24 39.29
N THR A 141 20.39 -30.16 39.79
CA THR A 141 19.73 -28.84 39.80
C THR A 141 19.67 -28.27 38.40
N ALA A 142 20.78 -28.35 37.65
CA ALA A 142 20.83 -27.84 36.28
C ALA A 142 20.01 -28.69 35.30
N GLU A 143 19.99 -30.03 35.43
CA GLU A 143 19.20 -30.90 34.55
C GLU A 143 17.68 -30.76 34.77
N ILE A 144 17.22 -30.63 36.03
CA ILE A 144 15.81 -30.36 36.33
C ILE A 144 15.40 -28.99 35.82
N ASP A 145 16.23 -27.97 36.05
CA ASP A 145 15.97 -26.63 35.55
C ASP A 145 15.96 -26.59 34.01
N ALA A 146 16.82 -27.38 33.35
CA ALA A 146 16.86 -27.49 31.91
C ALA A 146 15.55 -28.08 31.36
N LEU A 147 15.04 -29.16 31.96
CA LEU A 147 13.75 -29.74 31.58
C LEU A 147 12.60 -28.72 31.72
N ARG A 148 12.55 -27.99 32.84
CA ARG A 148 11.54 -26.93 33.05
C ARG A 148 11.63 -25.85 31.99
N PHE A 149 12.84 -25.36 31.73
CA PHE A 149 13.07 -24.33 30.74
C PHE A 149 12.68 -24.78 29.32
N ILE A 150 13.01 -26.01 28.95
CA ILE A 150 12.62 -26.60 27.64
C ILE A 150 11.09 -26.70 27.53
N LEU A 151 10.42 -27.19 28.58
CA LEU A 151 8.96 -27.28 28.63
C LEU A 151 8.28 -25.91 28.49
N ASP A 152 8.75 -24.91 29.22
CA ASP A 152 8.22 -23.54 29.17
C ASP A 152 8.44 -22.90 27.79
N CYS A 153 9.61 -23.13 27.20
CA CYS A 153 9.93 -22.63 25.87
C CYS A 153 9.00 -23.23 24.81
N LEU A 154 8.83 -24.55 24.81
CA LEU A 154 8.12 -25.29 23.77
C LEU A 154 6.62 -25.49 24.09
N ALA A 155 6.09 -24.78 25.08
CA ALA A 155 4.70 -24.92 25.51
C ALA A 155 3.69 -24.66 24.37
N SER A 156 3.99 -23.70 23.48
CA SER A 156 3.12 -23.34 22.35
C SER A 156 3.03 -24.40 21.26
N VAL A 157 4.05 -25.28 21.16
CA VAL A 157 4.12 -26.36 20.16
C VAL A 157 3.87 -27.75 20.76
N THR A 158 3.58 -27.80 22.06
CA THR A 158 3.30 -29.06 22.75
C THR A 158 1.88 -29.53 22.44
N PRO A 159 1.68 -30.77 21.92
CA PRO A 159 0.34 -31.25 21.60
C PRO A 159 -0.63 -31.25 22.80
N VAL A 160 -1.88 -30.93 22.49
CA VAL A 160 -3.01 -30.99 23.44
C VAL A 160 -3.77 -32.28 23.18
N ILE A 161 -4.07 -33.05 24.23
CA ILE A 161 -4.92 -34.24 24.15
C ILE A 161 -6.30 -33.85 24.64
N ASP A 162 -7.31 -34.14 23.83
CA ASP A 162 -8.71 -33.98 24.21
C ASP A 162 -9.13 -35.11 25.15
N ASN A 163 -9.64 -34.77 26.35
CA ASN A 163 -9.99 -35.75 27.38
C ASN A 163 -11.23 -36.59 27.03
N VAL A 164 -12.06 -36.15 26.09
CA VAL A 164 -13.29 -36.84 25.67
C VAL A 164 -13.02 -37.77 24.50
N THR A 165 -12.29 -37.29 23.50
CA THR A 165 -12.03 -38.04 22.25
C THR A 165 -10.71 -38.81 22.28
N GLY A 166 -9.79 -38.49 23.20
CA GLY A 166 -8.45 -39.06 23.28
C GLY A 166 -7.53 -38.67 22.11
N LYS A 167 -7.98 -37.80 21.21
CA LYS A 167 -7.20 -37.35 20.04
C LYS A 167 -6.27 -36.20 20.42
N ALA A 168 -5.08 -36.21 19.83
CA ALA A 168 -4.12 -35.13 19.99
C ALA A 168 -4.31 -34.06 18.90
N SER A 169 -4.03 -32.81 19.24
CA SER A 169 -4.04 -31.70 18.28
C SER A 169 -2.95 -30.67 18.59
N ILE A 170 -2.49 -29.97 17.56
CA ILE A 170 -1.68 -28.75 17.66
C ILE A 170 -2.47 -27.59 17.04
N ASP A 171 -2.38 -26.42 17.66
CA ASP A 171 -3.07 -25.21 17.26
C ASP A 171 -2.11 -24.01 17.35
N ASN A 172 -2.00 -23.24 16.26
CA ASN A 172 -1.19 -22.02 16.22
C ASN A 172 -2.02 -20.73 16.35
N GLY A 173 -3.33 -20.84 16.62
CA GLY A 173 -4.29 -19.73 16.68
C GLY A 173 -5.02 -19.48 15.35
N SER A 174 -4.44 -19.89 14.22
CA SER A 174 -5.02 -19.76 12.88
C SER A 174 -5.48 -21.11 12.32
N VAL A 175 -4.72 -22.18 12.59
CA VAL A 175 -4.93 -23.53 12.07
C VAL A 175 -4.76 -24.54 13.18
N LYS A 176 -5.82 -25.33 13.39
CA LYS A 176 -5.84 -26.48 14.29
C LYS A 176 -5.75 -27.79 13.51
N VAL A 177 -4.77 -28.61 13.83
CA VAL A 177 -4.50 -29.90 13.16
C VAL A 177 -4.73 -31.05 14.13
N ILE A 178 -5.51 -32.06 13.71
CA ILE A 178 -5.70 -33.32 14.45
C ILE A 178 -4.56 -34.28 14.08
N LEU A 179 -3.86 -34.76 15.09
CA LEU A 179 -2.66 -35.59 14.97
C LEU A 179 -3.03 -37.07 15.00
N ASN A 180 -2.37 -37.86 14.15
CA ASN A 180 -2.62 -39.29 13.99
C ASN A 180 -1.43 -40.18 14.38
N LEU A 181 -0.19 -39.65 14.36
CA LEU A 181 0.99 -40.33 14.92
C LEU A 181 0.98 -40.29 16.45
N ILE A 182 0.50 -39.19 17.01
CA ILE A 182 0.48 -38.98 18.46
C ILE A 182 -0.66 -39.79 19.10
N ARG A 183 -0.31 -40.69 20.02
CA ARG A 183 -1.26 -41.50 20.80
C ARG A 183 -0.96 -41.37 22.29
N SER A 184 -2.00 -41.55 23.09
CA SER A 184 -1.88 -41.62 24.55
C SER A 184 -2.76 -42.75 25.10
N SER A 185 -2.44 -43.21 26.31
CA SER A 185 -3.26 -44.15 27.09
C SER A 185 -3.40 -43.58 28.50
N ASN A 186 -4.64 -43.40 28.97
CA ASN A 186 -4.95 -42.80 30.27
C ASN A 186 -4.19 -41.47 30.52
N GLY A 187 -4.09 -40.62 29.48
CA GLY A 187 -3.38 -39.34 29.54
C GLY A 187 -1.85 -39.41 29.44
N LYS A 188 -1.26 -40.61 29.39
CA LYS A 188 0.19 -40.82 29.22
C LYS A 188 0.56 -40.94 27.74
N PRO A 189 1.53 -40.16 27.22
CA PRO A 189 1.95 -40.24 25.82
C PRO A 189 2.65 -41.57 25.50
N ALA A 190 2.43 -42.09 24.29
CA ALA A 190 3.10 -43.28 23.79
C ALA A 190 4.52 -42.95 23.30
N LEU A 191 5.50 -43.79 23.64
CA LEU A 191 6.88 -43.68 23.19
C LEU A 191 7.04 -44.38 21.83
N ILE A 192 7.38 -43.64 20.78
CA ILE A 192 7.58 -44.18 19.44
C ILE A 192 8.98 -44.82 19.34
N ARG A 193 9.03 -46.10 19.00
CA ARG A 193 10.27 -46.88 18.84
C ARG A 193 10.71 -46.98 17.39
N LYS A 194 9.75 -47.14 16.48
CA LYS A 194 10.02 -47.32 15.04
C LYS A 194 8.81 -46.95 14.21
N ILE A 195 9.03 -46.33 13.05
CA ILE A 195 8.02 -46.09 12.03
C ILE A 195 8.42 -46.81 10.73
N GLN A 196 7.58 -47.73 10.28
CA GLN A 196 7.74 -48.47 9.04
C GLN A 196 6.82 -47.89 7.97
N ILE A 197 7.37 -47.48 6.82
CA ILE A 197 6.58 -47.09 5.66
C ILE A 197 5.97 -48.37 5.04
N LEU A 198 4.64 -48.40 4.91
CA LEU A 198 3.92 -49.52 4.27
C LEU A 198 3.59 -49.18 2.82
N SER A 199 3.23 -47.94 2.54
CA SER A 199 2.93 -47.42 1.20
C SER A 199 3.14 -45.90 1.16
N GLN A 200 2.89 -45.26 0.00
CA GLN A 200 2.91 -43.79 -0.09
C GLN A 200 1.98 -43.13 0.93
N ASP A 201 0.81 -43.71 1.22
CA ASP A 201 -0.20 -43.11 2.09
C ASP A 201 -0.21 -43.66 3.53
N ARG A 202 0.48 -44.76 3.81
CA ARG A 202 0.38 -45.42 5.13
C ARG A 202 1.73 -45.75 5.76
N VAL A 203 1.78 -45.60 7.07
CA VAL A 203 2.86 -46.06 7.94
C VAL A 203 2.33 -46.96 9.04
N ARG A 204 3.19 -47.85 9.54
CA ARG A 204 3.01 -48.61 10.77
C ARG A 204 3.92 -48.04 11.85
N VAL A 205 3.32 -47.69 12.98
CA VAL A 205 4.02 -47.13 14.14
C VAL A 205 4.12 -48.19 15.22
N HIS A 206 5.33 -48.39 15.74
CA HIS A 206 5.63 -49.26 16.86
C HIS A 206 5.89 -48.40 18.10
N CYS A 207 5.05 -48.53 19.11
CA CYS A 207 5.11 -47.75 20.33
C CYS A 207 5.25 -48.62 21.58
N GLN A 208 5.71 -48.01 22.66
CA GLN A 208 5.60 -48.53 24.03
C GLN A 208 4.76 -47.58 24.87
N ILE A 209 3.87 -48.13 25.69
CA ILE A 209 2.99 -47.39 26.59
C ILE A 209 3.25 -47.87 28.02
N ASP A 210 3.37 -46.93 28.95
CA ASP A 210 3.41 -47.22 30.38
C ASP A 210 1.97 -47.36 30.92
N THR A 211 1.57 -48.59 31.26
CA THR A 211 0.24 -48.88 31.83
C THR A 211 0.17 -48.72 33.35
N GLY A 212 1.28 -48.33 34.00
CA GLY A 212 1.42 -48.26 35.45
C GLY A 212 1.89 -49.58 36.06
N GLY A 213 2.52 -49.53 37.24
CA GLY A 213 2.99 -50.74 37.94
C GLY A 213 4.28 -51.37 37.40
N ASN A 214 5.15 -50.59 36.74
CA ASN A 214 6.40 -51.02 36.08
C ASN A 214 6.23 -51.94 34.86
N THR A 215 5.00 -52.18 34.37
CA THR A 215 4.76 -52.92 33.13
C THR A 215 4.72 -51.99 31.91
N ARG A 216 5.38 -52.41 30.82
CA ARG A 216 5.38 -51.70 29.53
C ARG A 216 4.70 -52.58 28.49
N ASP A 217 3.68 -52.04 27.85
CA ASP A 217 2.97 -52.74 26.77
C ASP A 217 3.43 -52.23 25.40
N GLU A 218 3.54 -53.15 24.44
CA GLU A 218 3.78 -52.79 23.04
C GLU A 218 2.45 -52.46 22.34
N LEU A 219 2.39 -51.30 21.71
CA LEU A 219 1.28 -50.90 20.84
C LEU A 219 1.77 -50.80 19.40
N LYS A 220 1.05 -51.43 18.46
CA LYS A 220 1.29 -51.28 17.02
C LYS A 220 0.02 -50.79 16.35
N PHE A 221 0.13 -49.74 15.55
CA PHE A 221 -1.02 -49.21 14.80
C PHE A 221 -0.59 -48.69 13.44
N GLU A 222 -1.55 -48.63 12.51
CA GLU A 222 -1.37 -48.05 11.18
C GLU A 222 -2.05 -46.69 11.11
N THR A 223 -1.45 -45.77 10.36
CA THR A 223 -1.96 -44.41 10.18
C THR A 223 -1.47 -43.81 8.87
N LEU A 224 -1.94 -42.61 8.56
CA LEU A 224 -1.51 -41.83 7.40
C LEU A 224 -0.01 -41.60 7.43
N ASN A 225 0.63 -41.58 6.26
CA ASN A 225 2.06 -41.35 6.12
C ASN A 225 2.39 -39.83 6.11
N PRO A 226 2.88 -39.23 7.21
CA PRO A 226 3.25 -37.83 7.18
C PRO A 226 4.59 -37.58 6.46
N PHE A 227 5.30 -38.65 6.05
CA PHE A 227 6.54 -38.58 5.28
C PHE A 227 6.29 -38.55 3.76
N LYS A 228 5.02 -38.64 3.31
CA LYS A 228 4.65 -38.78 1.89
C LYS A 228 5.17 -37.65 0.99
N TYR A 229 5.09 -36.42 1.47
CA TYR A 229 5.44 -35.21 0.70
C TYR A 229 6.85 -34.70 1.01
N VAL A 230 7.63 -35.46 1.77
CA VAL A 230 9.02 -35.15 2.10
C VAL A 230 9.90 -35.62 0.94
N SER A 231 9.76 -34.96 -0.20
CA SER A 231 10.77 -34.93 -1.25
C SER A 231 11.67 -33.74 -0.94
N GLY A 232 12.74 -33.99 -0.19
CA GLY A 232 13.72 -32.95 0.09
C GLY A 232 14.66 -32.81 -1.10
N ASN A 233 15.23 -31.61 -1.16
CA ASN A 233 15.94 -31.01 -2.28
C ASN A 233 14.95 -30.66 -3.40
N HIS A 234 14.89 -29.42 -3.84
CA HIS A 234 16.08 -28.67 -4.22
C HIS A 234 16.21 -27.41 -3.35
N GLN A 235 17.41 -27.11 -2.83
CA GLN A 235 17.75 -25.69 -2.66
C GLN A 235 17.39 -24.99 -3.97
N PRO A 236 16.89 -23.75 -3.96
CA PRO A 236 16.64 -23.06 -5.20
C PRO A 236 17.93 -23.11 -6.03
N THR A 237 17.87 -23.81 -7.16
CA THR A 237 19.01 -24.00 -8.05
C THR A 237 18.81 -23.13 -9.27
N LEU A 238 19.90 -22.55 -9.75
CA LEU A 238 19.91 -21.93 -11.06
C LEU A 238 19.82 -23.02 -12.13
N SER A 239 18.92 -22.82 -13.09
CA SER A 239 18.83 -23.62 -14.30
C SER A 239 19.54 -22.89 -15.43
N ILE A 240 20.33 -23.59 -16.23
CA ILE A 240 20.86 -23.04 -17.48
C ILE A 240 19.69 -22.86 -18.45
N ARG A 241 19.59 -21.69 -19.06
CA ARG A 241 18.68 -21.43 -20.19
C ARG A 241 19.46 -21.52 -21.48
N GLU A 242 19.11 -22.46 -22.35
CA GLU A 242 19.73 -22.60 -23.66
C GLU A 242 19.32 -21.42 -24.56
N ASN A 243 20.25 -20.50 -24.82
CA ASN A 243 20.09 -19.37 -25.72
C ASN A 243 21.46 -18.93 -26.27
N SER A 244 21.56 -17.77 -26.91
CA SER A 244 22.82 -17.26 -27.48
C SER A 244 24.00 -17.00 -26.50
N TRP A 245 23.82 -17.07 -25.17
CA TRP A 245 24.91 -16.96 -24.17
C TRP A 245 24.77 -17.82 -22.90
N GLU A 246 23.76 -18.68 -22.82
CA GLU A 246 23.55 -19.70 -21.77
C GLU A 246 23.51 -19.19 -20.31
N PRO A 247 22.65 -18.22 -19.96
CA PRO A 247 22.60 -17.68 -18.60
C PRO A 247 22.05 -18.68 -17.58
N LEU A 248 22.57 -18.57 -16.36
CA LEU A 248 22.05 -19.24 -15.17
C LEU A 248 20.84 -18.46 -14.63
N CYS A 249 19.68 -19.10 -14.62
CA CYS A 249 18.42 -18.44 -14.33
C CYS A 249 17.68 -19.07 -13.15
N TYR A 250 17.10 -18.23 -12.31
CA TYR A 250 16.02 -18.59 -11.39
C TYR A 250 14.80 -17.73 -11.72
N LEU A 251 13.87 -18.29 -12.48
CA LEU A 251 12.72 -17.58 -13.04
C LEU A 251 11.46 -18.43 -12.86
N PRO A 252 10.32 -17.82 -12.47
CA PRO A 252 9.02 -18.46 -12.59
C PRO A 252 8.75 -18.89 -14.03
N ASP A 253 7.86 -19.87 -14.19
CA ASP A 253 7.32 -20.19 -15.50
C ASP A 253 6.60 -18.98 -16.11
N ARG A 254 6.58 -18.93 -17.45
CA ARG A 254 5.88 -17.87 -18.19
C ARG A 254 4.41 -17.87 -17.77
N ILE A 255 3.95 -16.76 -17.22
CA ILE A 255 2.60 -16.66 -16.61
C ILE A 255 1.49 -16.74 -17.66
N THR A 256 1.78 -16.34 -18.89
CA THR A 256 0.78 -16.22 -19.96
C THR A 256 1.28 -16.87 -21.25
N ASP A 257 0.43 -17.69 -21.87
CA ASP A 257 0.71 -18.30 -23.18
C ASP A 257 0.70 -17.29 -24.35
N SER A 258 0.26 -16.05 -24.11
CA SER A 258 0.29 -14.94 -25.05
C SER A 258 0.50 -13.64 -24.30
N PHE A 259 1.20 -12.72 -24.95
CA PHE A 259 1.38 -11.37 -24.47
C PHE A 259 0.75 -10.39 -25.46
N THR A 260 -0.01 -9.43 -24.97
CA THR A 260 -0.73 -8.44 -25.79
C THR A 260 -0.37 -7.03 -25.36
N GLY A 261 -0.09 -6.17 -26.33
CA GLY A 261 0.21 -4.76 -26.12
C GLY A 261 1.58 -4.52 -25.50
N ARG A 262 1.79 -3.31 -24.97
CA ARG A 262 3.00 -2.92 -24.20
C ARG A 262 4.34 -2.92 -24.96
N GLU A 263 4.31 -2.92 -26.28
CA GLU A 263 5.55 -2.92 -27.08
C GLU A 263 6.40 -1.66 -26.84
N SER A 264 5.79 -0.52 -26.50
CA SER A 264 6.52 0.67 -26.09
C SER A 264 7.28 0.45 -24.78
N GLN A 265 6.68 -0.17 -23.76
CA GLN A 265 7.36 -0.43 -22.49
C GLN A 265 8.40 -1.55 -22.61
N ILE A 266 8.21 -2.53 -23.49
CA ILE A 266 9.25 -3.51 -23.84
C ILE A 266 10.45 -2.79 -24.45
N LYS A 267 10.22 -1.82 -25.34
CA LYS A 267 11.28 -0.99 -25.91
C LYS A 267 12.00 -0.15 -24.84
N ASP A 268 11.26 0.47 -23.92
CA ASP A 268 11.87 1.24 -22.82
C ASP A 268 12.76 0.36 -21.92
N LEU A 269 12.34 -0.89 -21.66
CA LEU A 269 13.15 -1.88 -20.93
C LEU A 269 14.38 -2.32 -21.72
N LEU A 270 14.26 -2.45 -23.04
CA LEU A 270 15.36 -2.77 -23.94
C LEU A 270 16.41 -1.63 -23.96
N ASP A 271 15.95 -0.38 -24.07
CA ASP A 271 16.82 0.79 -24.01
C ASP A 271 17.55 0.85 -22.65
N TRP A 272 16.84 0.54 -21.55
CA TRP A 272 17.45 0.47 -20.22
C TRP A 272 18.47 -0.66 -20.05
N ILE A 273 18.17 -1.89 -20.49
CA ILE A 273 19.11 -3.01 -20.32
C ILE A 273 20.40 -2.79 -21.11
N ASN A 274 20.32 -2.10 -22.25
CA ASN A 274 21.50 -1.79 -23.06
C ASN A 274 22.31 -0.59 -22.52
N ASP A 275 21.74 0.25 -21.65
CA ASP A 275 22.49 1.29 -20.95
C ASP A 275 23.33 0.71 -19.79
N VAL A 276 24.65 0.66 -20.00
CA VAL A 276 25.64 0.10 -19.06
C VAL A 276 25.79 0.93 -17.77
N GLU A 277 25.47 2.23 -17.82
CA GLU A 277 25.51 3.13 -16.65
C GLU A 277 24.28 2.93 -15.75
N SER A 278 23.16 2.54 -16.35
CA SER A 278 21.90 2.29 -15.65
C SER A 278 21.99 1.10 -14.70
N ARG A 279 21.67 1.34 -13.41
CA ARG A 279 21.79 0.36 -12.32
C ARG A 279 20.48 -0.26 -11.90
N ALA A 280 19.40 0.51 -11.97
CA ALA A 280 18.08 0.10 -11.56
C ALA A 280 17.01 0.62 -12.52
N CYS A 281 15.96 -0.17 -12.75
CA CYS A 281 14.74 0.22 -13.43
C CYS A 281 13.55 0.02 -12.50
N LEU A 282 12.59 0.93 -12.54
CA LEU A 282 11.35 0.86 -11.79
C LEU A 282 10.17 0.75 -12.77
N ILE A 283 9.54 -0.42 -12.82
CA ILE A 283 8.25 -0.61 -13.49
C ILE A 283 7.15 -0.29 -12.47
N TYR A 284 6.37 0.77 -12.71
CA TYR A 284 5.34 1.21 -11.76
C TYR A 284 3.99 1.44 -12.42
N GLY A 285 2.94 1.31 -11.61
CA GLY A 285 1.55 1.43 -12.02
C GLY A 285 0.65 0.65 -11.07
N ASP A 286 -0.66 0.81 -11.17
CA ASP A 286 -1.59 0.26 -10.18
C ASP A 286 -1.64 -1.28 -10.14
N GLY A 287 -2.35 -1.80 -9.12
CA GLY A 287 -2.71 -3.22 -9.04
C GLY A 287 -3.46 -3.71 -10.29
N GLY A 288 -3.07 -4.87 -10.81
CA GLY A 288 -3.74 -5.50 -11.96
C GLY A 288 -3.39 -4.94 -13.34
N PHE A 289 -2.47 -3.97 -13.45
CA PHE A 289 -2.01 -3.42 -14.75
C PHE A 289 -1.02 -4.31 -15.52
N GLY A 290 -0.47 -5.35 -14.88
CA GLY A 290 0.42 -6.32 -15.53
C GLY A 290 1.93 -6.05 -15.38
N LYS A 291 2.38 -5.33 -14.34
CA LYS A 291 3.81 -5.06 -14.08
C LYS A 291 4.66 -6.33 -14.05
N THR A 292 4.24 -7.33 -13.27
CA THR A 292 4.92 -8.62 -13.15
C THR A 292 4.95 -9.34 -14.51
N THR A 293 3.83 -9.34 -15.22
CA THR A 293 3.72 -9.96 -16.56
C THR A 293 4.65 -9.29 -17.56
N LEU A 294 4.74 -7.95 -17.55
CA LEU A 294 5.66 -7.19 -18.40
C LEU A 294 7.13 -7.53 -18.09
N ALA A 295 7.51 -7.55 -16.81
CA ALA A 295 8.88 -7.89 -16.41
C ALA A 295 9.27 -9.32 -16.83
N LEU A 296 8.39 -10.29 -16.58
CA LEU A 296 8.64 -11.67 -16.97
C LEU A 296 8.62 -11.85 -18.48
N GLU A 297 7.72 -11.19 -19.20
CA GLU A 297 7.68 -11.29 -20.66
C GLU A 297 8.95 -10.70 -21.28
N PHE A 298 9.40 -9.54 -20.80
CA PHE A 298 10.68 -8.95 -21.22
C PHE A 298 11.83 -9.94 -21.04
N LEU A 299 11.94 -10.57 -19.87
CA LEU A 299 12.98 -11.57 -19.61
C LEU A 299 12.84 -12.80 -20.49
N ASN A 300 11.63 -13.33 -20.69
CA ASN A 300 11.42 -14.48 -21.56
C ASN A 300 11.77 -14.15 -23.01
N ARG A 301 11.33 -13.00 -23.57
CA ARG A 301 11.71 -12.60 -24.94
C ARG A 301 13.22 -12.37 -25.10
N MET A 302 13.88 -11.85 -24.06
CA MET A 302 15.34 -11.73 -24.04
C MET A 302 16.02 -13.11 -24.03
N LEU A 303 15.48 -14.07 -23.27
CA LEU A 303 16.01 -15.43 -23.16
C LEU A 303 15.68 -16.31 -24.36
N ASP A 304 14.56 -16.08 -25.02
CA ASP A 304 14.11 -16.76 -26.23
C ASP A 304 14.83 -16.21 -27.50
N ASP A 305 15.78 -15.28 -27.34
CA ASP A 305 16.49 -14.54 -28.41
C ASP A 305 15.57 -13.70 -29.34
N ASP A 306 14.30 -13.51 -28.98
CA ASP A 306 13.34 -12.63 -29.66
C ASP A 306 13.74 -11.15 -29.53
N LEU A 307 14.39 -10.78 -28.43
CA LEU A 307 14.95 -9.45 -28.20
C LEU A 307 16.48 -9.51 -28.20
N GLN A 308 17.09 -8.76 -29.10
CA GLN A 308 18.55 -8.64 -29.16
C GLN A 308 19.04 -7.65 -28.10
N VAL A 309 19.70 -8.17 -27.06
CA VAL A 309 20.30 -7.38 -25.97
C VAL A 309 21.82 -7.32 -26.10
N GLU A 310 22.39 -6.14 -25.86
CA GLU A 310 23.84 -5.93 -25.82
C GLU A 310 24.42 -6.37 -24.48
N SER A 311 23.71 -6.08 -23.38
CA SER A 311 24.07 -6.54 -22.05
C SER A 311 23.56 -7.96 -21.82
N ARG A 312 24.48 -8.92 -21.71
CA ARG A 312 24.20 -10.35 -21.53
C ARG A 312 24.53 -10.79 -20.10
N PRO A 313 23.58 -10.68 -19.15
CA PRO A 313 23.84 -11.10 -17.78
C PRO A 313 24.06 -12.60 -17.71
N THR A 314 25.09 -13.03 -17.00
CA THR A 314 25.42 -14.44 -16.72
C THR A 314 24.42 -15.07 -15.74
N ILE A 315 23.90 -14.27 -14.81
CA ILE A 315 22.94 -14.71 -13.79
C ILE A 315 21.69 -13.84 -13.82
N ILE A 316 20.51 -14.47 -13.87
CA ILE A 316 19.21 -13.79 -13.81
C ILE A 316 18.38 -14.39 -12.69
N VAL A 317 18.01 -13.60 -11.68
CA VAL A 317 17.22 -14.06 -10.53
C VAL A 317 15.95 -13.25 -10.41
N PHE A 318 14.81 -13.94 -10.32
CA PHE A 318 13.52 -13.35 -10.05
C PHE A 318 13.07 -13.69 -8.63
N TYR A 319 12.87 -12.65 -7.82
CA TYR A 319 12.41 -12.75 -6.44
C TYR A 319 11.06 -12.06 -6.29
N THR A 320 10.08 -12.75 -5.72
CA THR A 320 8.74 -12.18 -5.46
C THR A 320 8.54 -11.86 -3.99
N ALA A 321 8.12 -10.63 -3.70
CA ALA A 321 7.73 -10.18 -2.36
C ALA A 321 6.20 -10.30 -2.13
N LYS A 322 5.50 -11.11 -2.94
CA LYS A 322 4.03 -11.24 -2.90
C LYS A 322 3.53 -12.04 -1.70
N ARG A 323 2.50 -11.51 -1.04
CA ARG A 323 1.79 -12.15 0.09
C ARG A 323 0.56 -12.97 -0.36
N TRP A 324 -0.15 -12.47 -1.36
CA TRP A 324 -1.43 -12.99 -1.82
C TRP A 324 -1.48 -12.99 -3.34
N GLN A 325 -2.10 -14.01 -3.93
CA GLN A 325 -2.40 -14.12 -5.35
C GLN A 325 -3.89 -14.39 -5.50
N TRP A 326 -4.48 -13.77 -6.52
CA TRP A 326 -5.88 -13.97 -6.84
C TRP A 326 -6.02 -15.03 -7.94
N SER A 327 -6.91 -16.00 -7.73
CA SER A 327 -7.29 -17.02 -8.69
C SER A 327 -8.81 -17.09 -8.85
N LEU A 328 -9.30 -17.98 -9.72
CA LEU A 328 -10.74 -18.21 -9.92
C LEU A 328 -11.45 -18.75 -8.67
N ASP A 329 -10.70 -19.32 -7.71
CA ASP A 329 -11.19 -19.79 -6.42
C ASP A 329 -11.08 -18.73 -5.30
N GLY A 330 -10.69 -17.50 -5.65
CA GLY A 330 -10.56 -16.37 -4.71
C GLY A 330 -9.12 -16.03 -4.32
N LEU A 331 -8.97 -15.38 -3.17
CA LEU A 331 -7.66 -15.00 -2.60
C LEU A 331 -6.92 -16.22 -2.06
N GLN A 332 -5.74 -16.51 -2.60
CA GLN A 332 -4.82 -17.54 -2.12
C GLN A 332 -3.57 -16.89 -1.53
N ALA A 333 -3.13 -17.34 -0.36
CA ALA A 333 -1.86 -16.90 0.23
C ALA A 333 -0.69 -17.57 -0.51
N VAL A 334 0.31 -16.79 -0.94
CA VAL A 334 1.51 -17.30 -1.64
C VAL A 334 2.77 -17.24 -0.76
N GLY A 335 2.74 -16.44 0.31
CA GLY A 335 3.81 -16.37 1.30
C GLY A 335 3.33 -15.78 2.62
N ALA A 336 3.92 -16.22 3.74
CA ALA A 336 3.62 -15.72 5.07
C ALA A 336 4.83 -14.93 5.64
N GLY A 337 4.61 -13.71 6.15
CA GLY A 337 5.65 -12.84 6.72
C GLY A 337 5.68 -11.42 6.13
N GLN A 338 6.57 -10.57 6.63
CA GLN A 338 6.96 -9.32 5.98
C GLN A 338 8.24 -9.57 5.20
N PRO A 339 8.24 -9.46 3.86
CA PRO A 339 9.44 -9.66 3.08
C PRO A 339 10.47 -8.59 3.45
N HIS A 340 11.73 -9.00 3.65
CA HIS A 340 12.83 -8.10 4.01
C HIS A 340 14.00 -8.27 3.03
N LEU A 341 14.66 -7.17 2.65
CA LEU A 341 15.85 -7.22 1.78
C LEU A 341 16.98 -8.14 2.28
N LEU A 342 17.11 -8.38 3.59
CA LEU A 342 18.11 -9.31 4.11
C LEU A 342 17.78 -10.77 3.74
N GLU A 343 16.50 -11.12 3.66
CA GLU A 343 16.04 -12.42 3.16
C GLU A 343 16.31 -12.56 1.66
N LEU A 344 16.14 -11.49 0.87
CA LEU A 344 16.56 -11.46 -0.53
C LEU A 344 18.06 -11.75 -0.67
N LEU A 345 18.91 -11.11 0.13
CA LEU A 345 20.35 -11.36 0.10
C LEU A 345 20.70 -12.79 0.51
N ALA A 346 20.01 -13.35 1.52
CA ALA A 346 20.20 -14.73 1.93
C ALA A 346 19.72 -15.73 0.87
N PHE A 347 18.64 -15.40 0.17
CA PHE A 347 18.11 -16.16 -0.95
C PHE A 347 19.10 -16.19 -2.12
N ILE A 348 19.65 -15.02 -2.50
CA ILE A 348 20.71 -14.91 -3.51
C ILE A 348 21.95 -15.70 -3.07
N TYR A 349 22.38 -15.57 -1.81
CA TYR A 349 23.49 -16.35 -1.28
C TYR A 349 23.25 -17.85 -1.49
N THR A 350 22.07 -18.33 -1.11
CA THR A 350 21.73 -19.76 -1.22
C THR A 350 21.71 -20.23 -2.68
N LEU A 351 21.14 -19.43 -3.58
CA LEU A 351 21.11 -19.69 -5.03
C LEU A 351 22.51 -19.78 -5.64
N LEU A 352 23.41 -18.87 -5.26
CA LEU A 352 24.73 -18.74 -5.85
C LEU A 352 25.74 -19.77 -5.34
N PHE A 353 25.62 -20.18 -4.07
CA PHE A 353 26.63 -21.00 -3.40
C PHE A 353 26.14 -22.40 -3.02
N GLY A 354 24.85 -22.71 -3.19
CA GLY A 354 24.30 -24.03 -2.81
C GLY A 354 24.41 -24.32 -1.31
N GLU A 355 24.48 -23.29 -0.49
CA GLU A 355 24.55 -23.41 0.97
C GLU A 355 23.86 -22.20 1.61
N TYR A 356 23.31 -22.38 2.81
CA TYR A 356 22.74 -21.26 3.55
C TYR A 356 23.84 -20.37 4.14
N PRO A 357 23.65 -19.04 4.19
CA PRO A 357 24.59 -18.17 4.85
C PRO A 357 24.64 -18.47 6.36
N SER A 358 25.78 -18.15 6.99
CA SER A 358 25.96 -18.36 8.44
C SER A 358 24.91 -17.57 9.25
N PRO A 359 24.58 -18.00 10.49
CA PRO A 359 23.60 -17.31 11.33
C PRO A 359 23.87 -15.81 11.50
N ASP A 360 25.14 -15.42 11.58
CA ASP A 360 25.56 -14.02 11.75
C ASP A 360 25.17 -13.12 10.56
N PHE A 361 24.91 -13.70 9.39
CA PHE A 361 24.43 -12.99 8.20
C PHE A 361 23.05 -12.36 8.44
N TYR A 362 22.13 -13.11 9.07
CA TYR A 362 20.77 -12.67 9.35
C TYR A 362 20.68 -11.64 10.47
N THR A 363 21.77 -11.44 11.22
CA THR A 363 21.87 -10.43 12.27
C THR A 363 22.77 -9.25 11.89
N SER A 364 23.33 -9.25 10.67
CA SER A 364 24.18 -8.17 10.17
C SER A 364 23.34 -7.03 9.61
N GLU A 365 23.85 -5.79 9.69
CA GLU A 365 23.30 -4.68 8.92
C GLU A 365 23.33 -4.99 7.41
N LEU A 366 22.30 -4.57 6.67
CA LEU A 366 22.16 -4.88 5.25
C LEU A 366 23.38 -4.44 4.42
N THR A 367 23.96 -3.28 4.73
CA THR A 367 25.16 -2.78 4.04
C THR A 367 26.35 -3.73 4.24
N LYS A 368 26.52 -4.29 5.45
CA LYS A 368 27.58 -5.25 5.76
C LYS A 368 27.32 -6.61 5.10
N ALA A 369 26.08 -7.09 5.14
CA ALA A 369 25.67 -8.32 4.45
C ALA A 369 25.91 -8.22 2.94
N THR A 370 25.53 -7.09 2.33
CA THR A 370 25.77 -6.76 0.92
C THR A 370 27.26 -6.76 0.58
N GLN A 371 28.11 -6.15 1.41
CA GLN A 371 29.57 -6.13 1.19
C GLN A 371 30.20 -7.52 1.29
N ASN A 372 29.77 -8.32 2.27
CA ASN A 372 30.25 -9.68 2.44
C ASN A 372 29.86 -10.56 1.25
N LEU A 373 28.60 -10.46 0.80
CA LEU A 373 28.11 -11.19 -0.36
C LEU A 373 28.84 -10.74 -1.64
N GLN A 374 29.02 -9.44 -1.86
CA GLN A 374 29.82 -8.91 -2.97
C GLN A 374 31.23 -9.51 -3.00
N ARG A 375 31.93 -9.51 -1.85
CA ARG A 375 33.28 -10.06 -1.75
C ARG A 375 33.31 -11.54 -2.11
N LYS A 376 32.38 -12.34 -1.55
CA LYS A 376 32.28 -13.77 -1.83
C LYS A 376 31.99 -14.06 -3.31
N ILE A 377 31.06 -13.32 -3.93
CA ILE A 377 30.77 -13.41 -5.38
C ILE A 377 32.05 -13.16 -6.19
N LYS A 378 32.78 -12.09 -5.88
CA LYS A 378 34.02 -11.74 -6.59
C LYS A 378 35.16 -12.74 -6.35
N GLU A 379 35.26 -13.29 -5.15
CA GLU A 379 36.32 -14.24 -4.78
C GLU A 379 36.08 -15.64 -5.37
N GLU A 380 34.85 -16.16 -5.26
CA GLU A 380 34.51 -17.54 -5.62
C GLU A 380 33.94 -17.68 -7.04
N LEU A 381 33.09 -16.75 -7.49
CA LEU A 381 32.43 -16.83 -8.81
C LEU A 381 33.10 -15.98 -9.89
N LYS A 382 33.98 -15.04 -9.50
CA LYS A 382 34.67 -14.11 -10.41
C LYS A 382 33.73 -13.24 -11.26
N LEU A 383 32.50 -13.01 -10.77
CA LEU A 383 31.50 -12.18 -11.43
C LEU A 383 31.53 -10.74 -10.92
N ASP A 384 31.31 -9.80 -11.82
CA ASP A 384 31.05 -8.40 -11.52
C ASP A 384 29.54 -8.08 -11.52
N ARG A 385 29.15 -6.94 -10.94
CA ARG A 385 27.74 -6.56 -10.76
C ARG A 385 26.91 -6.51 -12.06
N GLN A 386 27.56 -6.26 -13.20
CA GLN A 386 26.88 -6.12 -14.49
C GLN A 386 26.49 -7.47 -15.08
N GLU A 387 27.08 -8.56 -14.59
CA GLU A 387 26.81 -9.93 -15.01
C GLU A 387 25.64 -10.56 -14.23
N ILE A 388 25.09 -9.85 -13.24
CA ILE A 388 23.99 -10.32 -12.41
C ILE A 388 22.81 -9.36 -12.58
N LEU A 389 21.66 -9.90 -12.98
CA LEU A 389 20.38 -9.20 -13.06
C LEU A 389 19.41 -9.77 -12.03
N ILE A 390 18.83 -8.89 -11.21
CA ILE A 390 17.85 -9.27 -10.19
C ILE A 390 16.53 -8.55 -10.47
N VAL A 391 15.44 -9.31 -10.48
CA VAL A 391 14.08 -8.74 -10.47
C VAL A 391 13.50 -8.87 -9.08
N ILE A 392 13.06 -7.76 -8.50
CA ILE A 392 12.35 -7.70 -7.23
C ILE A 392 10.91 -7.32 -7.54
N ASP A 393 10.02 -8.31 -7.54
CA ASP A 393 8.61 -8.13 -7.86
C ASP A 393 7.81 -7.73 -6.61
N ASN A 394 6.95 -6.72 -6.79
CA ASN A 394 6.02 -6.20 -5.79
C ASN A 394 6.73 -5.57 -4.58
N ALA A 395 7.74 -4.74 -4.86
CA ALA A 395 8.63 -4.15 -3.87
C ALA A 395 7.93 -3.26 -2.83
N GLU A 396 6.70 -2.80 -3.09
CA GLU A 396 5.93 -2.01 -2.11
C GLU A 396 5.58 -2.80 -0.83
N THR A 397 5.64 -4.14 -0.84
CA THR A 397 5.41 -4.96 0.36
C THR A 397 6.61 -5.01 1.30
N LEU A 398 7.75 -4.44 0.88
CA LEU A 398 8.96 -4.26 1.70
C LEU A 398 8.89 -2.98 2.55
N ILE A 399 7.81 -2.20 2.47
CA ILE A 399 7.67 -0.88 3.11
C ILE A 399 6.42 -0.84 4.00
N GLU A 400 6.57 -0.52 5.29
CA GLU A 400 5.44 -0.34 6.20
C GLU A 400 5.04 1.13 6.37
N ASN A 401 6.00 2.06 6.30
CA ASN A 401 5.79 3.50 6.54
C ASN A 401 6.70 4.39 5.66
N ASP A 402 6.42 5.70 5.63
CA ASP A 402 7.15 6.65 4.77
C ASP A 402 8.62 6.86 5.16
N ALA A 403 8.97 6.67 6.44
CA ALA A 403 10.35 6.76 6.90
C ALA A 403 11.19 5.57 6.37
N GLU A 404 10.59 4.37 6.33
CA GLU A 404 11.19 3.19 5.72
C GLU A 404 11.35 3.31 4.21
N ARG A 405 10.52 4.09 3.53
CA ARG A 405 10.63 4.31 2.07
C ARG A 405 11.97 4.92 1.67
N ILE A 406 12.46 5.90 2.42
CA ILE A 406 13.77 6.53 2.18
C ILE A 406 14.89 5.53 2.47
N THR A 407 14.73 4.72 3.52
CA THR A 407 15.70 3.70 3.91
C THR A 407 15.78 2.60 2.85
N LEU A 408 14.65 2.05 2.40
CA LEU A 408 14.58 1.04 1.35
C LEU A 408 15.23 1.54 0.05
N GLY A 409 14.98 2.78 -0.35
CA GLY A 409 15.63 3.35 -1.54
C GLY A 409 17.16 3.41 -1.43
N LYS A 410 17.70 3.73 -0.25
CA LYS A 410 19.16 3.67 0.01
C LYS A 410 19.69 2.23 0.00
N GLU A 411 18.93 1.31 0.55
CA GLU A 411 19.29 -0.11 0.62
C GLU A 411 19.30 -0.78 -0.75
N ILE A 412 18.26 -0.58 -1.55
CA ILE A 412 18.18 -1.04 -2.95
C ILE A 412 19.31 -0.43 -3.77
N LYS A 413 19.61 0.86 -3.57
CA LYS A 413 20.75 1.53 -4.21
C LYS A 413 22.08 0.87 -3.84
N GLU A 414 22.23 0.40 -2.61
CA GLU A 414 23.47 -0.23 -2.17
C GLU A 414 23.62 -1.65 -2.75
N ILE A 415 22.52 -2.39 -2.89
CA ILE A 415 22.48 -3.67 -3.62
C ILE A 415 22.79 -3.45 -5.10
N SER A 416 22.14 -2.48 -5.75
CA SER A 416 22.31 -2.22 -7.20
C SER A 416 23.70 -1.72 -7.56
N ARG A 417 24.36 -1.06 -6.61
CA ARG A 417 25.73 -0.56 -6.76
C ARG A 417 26.78 -1.67 -6.60
N ARG A 418 26.51 -2.70 -5.79
CA ARG A 418 27.54 -3.68 -5.38
C ARG A 418 27.34 -5.08 -5.92
N ILE A 419 26.10 -5.53 -6.06
CA ILE A 419 25.77 -6.94 -6.32
C ILE A 419 25.26 -7.15 -7.75
N ALA A 420 24.27 -6.38 -8.21
CA ALA A 420 23.56 -6.68 -9.45
C ALA A 420 22.94 -5.43 -10.09
N ARG A 421 22.56 -5.50 -11.37
CA ARG A 421 21.54 -4.60 -11.94
C ARG A 421 20.15 -5.04 -11.48
N ILE A 422 19.23 -4.12 -11.26
CA ILE A 422 17.93 -4.42 -10.64
C ILE A 422 16.75 -3.95 -11.48
N ILE A 423 15.75 -4.80 -11.70
CA ILE A 423 14.40 -4.40 -12.13
C ILE A 423 13.47 -4.50 -10.92
N LEU A 424 12.75 -3.43 -10.63
CA LEU A 424 11.77 -3.35 -9.55
C LEU A 424 10.38 -3.27 -10.15
N THR A 425 9.42 -4.01 -9.60
CA THR A 425 8.01 -3.72 -9.84
C THR A 425 7.41 -3.13 -8.57
N SER A 426 6.71 -2.00 -8.68
CA SER A 426 6.01 -1.39 -7.53
C SER A 426 4.67 -0.79 -7.94
N ARG A 427 3.73 -0.70 -7.01
CA ARG A 427 2.51 0.14 -7.20
C ARG A 427 2.80 1.64 -7.12
N ARG A 428 3.99 2.04 -6.68
CA ARG A 428 4.36 3.43 -6.41
C ARG A 428 5.45 3.90 -7.37
N HIS A 429 5.46 5.20 -7.65
CA HIS A 429 6.66 5.87 -8.12
C HIS A 429 7.63 5.99 -6.93
N GLU A 430 8.40 4.94 -6.65
CA GLU A 430 9.35 4.94 -5.54
C GLU A 430 10.40 6.04 -5.71
N HIS A 431 10.81 6.69 -4.61
CA HIS A 431 11.90 7.68 -4.61
C HIS A 431 13.26 6.98 -4.68
N ILE A 432 13.45 6.17 -5.71
CA ILE A 432 14.66 5.38 -5.97
C ILE A 432 15.35 5.99 -7.19
N GLU A 433 16.67 6.03 -7.16
CA GLU A 433 17.49 6.38 -8.33
C GLU A 433 17.44 5.23 -9.35
N ALA A 434 16.30 5.11 -10.03
CA ALA A 434 15.99 4.09 -11.02
C ALA A 434 15.26 4.72 -12.22
N SER A 435 15.52 4.21 -13.42
CA SER A 435 14.83 4.67 -14.63
C SER A 435 13.36 4.25 -14.58
N PRO A 436 12.41 5.20 -14.56
CA PRO A 436 11.00 4.90 -14.33
C PRO A 436 10.29 4.52 -15.63
N ILE A 437 9.57 3.39 -15.63
CA ILE A 437 8.72 2.92 -16.72
C ILE A 437 7.29 2.79 -16.19
N GLY A 438 6.44 3.74 -16.58
CA GLY A 438 5.03 3.78 -16.17
C GLY A 438 4.17 2.85 -17.02
N ILE A 439 3.28 2.10 -16.37
CA ILE A 439 2.23 1.33 -17.04
C ILE A 439 0.85 1.81 -16.60
N ASP A 440 -0.10 1.81 -17.53
CA ASP A 440 -1.49 2.21 -17.31
C ASP A 440 -2.47 1.09 -17.73
N VAL A 441 -3.79 1.26 -17.67
CA VAL A 441 -4.76 0.35 -18.31
C VAL A 441 -4.48 0.17 -19.81
N PHE A 442 -4.99 -0.91 -20.40
CA PHE A 442 -4.95 -1.06 -21.85
C PHE A 442 -5.80 0.00 -22.55
N ASP A 443 -5.38 0.40 -23.74
CA ASP A 443 -6.25 1.15 -24.63
C ASP A 443 -7.41 0.28 -25.17
N GLU A 444 -8.34 0.87 -25.91
CA GLU A 444 -9.52 0.13 -26.41
C GLU A 444 -9.12 -0.99 -27.38
N THR A 445 -8.10 -0.75 -28.20
CA THR A 445 -7.61 -1.69 -29.22
C THR A 445 -6.87 -2.86 -28.57
N GLU A 446 -5.96 -2.55 -27.64
CA GLU A 446 -5.24 -3.54 -26.83
C GLU A 446 -6.20 -4.41 -26.02
N ALA A 447 -7.22 -3.81 -25.40
CA ALA A 447 -8.21 -4.53 -24.59
C ALA A 447 -9.06 -5.49 -25.45
N ILE A 448 -9.50 -5.04 -26.64
CA ILE A 448 -10.22 -5.93 -27.58
C ILE A 448 -9.29 -7.06 -28.01
N HIS A 449 -8.08 -6.75 -28.45
CA HIS A 449 -7.13 -7.76 -28.92
C HIS A 449 -6.85 -8.81 -27.84
N PHE A 450 -6.62 -8.38 -26.59
CA PHE A 450 -6.42 -9.26 -25.45
C PHE A 450 -7.62 -10.19 -25.26
N LEU A 451 -8.84 -9.66 -25.24
CA LEU A 451 -10.05 -10.46 -25.06
C LEU A 451 -10.30 -11.42 -26.22
N ARG A 452 -10.00 -11.03 -27.46
CA ARG A 452 -10.14 -11.87 -28.65
C ARG A 452 -9.15 -13.03 -28.63
N ASP A 453 -7.90 -12.76 -28.28
CA ASP A 453 -6.88 -13.79 -28.13
C ASP A 453 -7.27 -14.80 -27.04
N ARG A 454 -7.65 -14.33 -25.84
CA ARG A 454 -8.14 -15.20 -24.77
C ARG A 454 -9.40 -15.97 -25.17
N ALA A 455 -10.34 -15.34 -25.87
CA ALA A 455 -11.55 -15.99 -26.36
C ALA A 455 -11.25 -17.08 -27.39
N ASN A 456 -10.25 -16.89 -28.26
CA ASN A 456 -9.80 -17.93 -29.20
C ASN A 456 -9.20 -19.11 -28.44
N LYS A 457 -8.30 -18.86 -27.49
CA LYS A 457 -7.63 -19.90 -26.71
C LYS A 457 -8.60 -20.73 -25.87
N LEU A 458 -9.52 -20.06 -25.18
CA LEU A 458 -10.52 -20.68 -24.31
C LEU A 458 -11.79 -21.11 -25.06
N GLN A 459 -11.85 -20.92 -26.38
CA GLN A 459 -13.00 -21.26 -27.23
C GLN A 459 -14.32 -20.59 -26.80
N ILE A 460 -14.25 -19.34 -26.33
CA ILE A 460 -15.38 -18.56 -25.82
C ILE A 460 -16.18 -17.96 -26.99
N LYS A 461 -17.15 -18.73 -27.49
CA LYS A 461 -18.00 -18.34 -28.64
C LYS A 461 -18.73 -16.99 -28.49
N PRO A 462 -19.29 -16.62 -27.30
CA PRO A 462 -19.95 -15.32 -27.14
C PRO A 462 -19.02 -14.14 -27.43
N LEU A 463 -17.78 -14.19 -26.94
CA LEU A 463 -16.79 -13.13 -27.18
C LEU A 463 -16.31 -13.14 -28.63
N LEU A 464 -16.09 -14.31 -29.25
CA LEU A 464 -15.66 -14.40 -30.65
C LEU A 464 -16.69 -13.87 -31.65
N ARG A 465 -17.98 -13.98 -31.34
CA ARG A 465 -19.07 -13.56 -32.24
C ARG A 465 -19.54 -12.13 -32.02
N ALA A 466 -19.26 -11.55 -30.85
CA ALA A 466 -19.67 -10.20 -30.53
C ALA A 466 -19.00 -9.17 -31.44
N LYS A 467 -19.64 -8.00 -31.63
CA LYS A 467 -18.98 -6.86 -32.27
C LYS A 467 -18.09 -6.15 -31.25
N ASP A 468 -17.08 -5.46 -31.73
CA ASP A 468 -16.17 -4.70 -30.87
C ASP A 468 -16.91 -3.65 -30.04
N GLU A 469 -17.94 -3.00 -30.61
CA GLU A 469 -18.81 -2.07 -29.89
C GLU A 469 -19.53 -2.70 -28.69
N ASP A 470 -19.97 -3.96 -28.80
CA ASP A 470 -20.65 -4.67 -27.72
C ASP A 470 -19.68 -4.98 -26.57
N ILE A 471 -18.46 -5.38 -26.92
CA ILE A 471 -17.38 -5.62 -25.96
C ILE A 471 -17.01 -4.31 -25.27
N LEU A 472 -16.77 -3.24 -26.03
CA LEU A 472 -16.43 -1.92 -25.46
C LEU A 472 -17.55 -1.37 -24.58
N ASN A 473 -18.82 -1.56 -24.93
CA ASN A 473 -19.94 -1.15 -24.09
C ASN A 473 -19.99 -1.92 -22.76
N ALA A 474 -19.59 -3.19 -22.74
CA ALA A 474 -19.40 -3.93 -21.50
C ALA A 474 -18.17 -3.44 -20.73
N LEU A 475 -17.07 -3.16 -21.42
CA LEU A 475 -15.86 -2.62 -20.81
C LEU A 475 -16.01 -1.20 -20.27
N LYS A 476 -16.98 -0.39 -20.74
CA LYS A 476 -17.35 0.88 -20.09
C LYS A 476 -17.92 0.69 -18.68
N LYS A 477 -18.44 -0.51 -18.37
CA LYS A 477 -18.90 -0.87 -17.02
C LYS A 477 -17.78 -1.41 -16.14
N LEU A 478 -16.67 -1.83 -16.75
CA LEU A 478 -15.49 -2.38 -16.09
C LEU A 478 -14.31 -1.42 -16.32
N GLU A 479 -13.11 -1.79 -15.91
CA GLU A 479 -11.89 -1.11 -16.34
C GLU A 479 -11.07 -2.01 -17.25
N ARG A 480 -10.30 -1.42 -18.16
CA ARG A 480 -9.42 -2.11 -19.12
C ARG A 480 -8.13 -2.61 -18.45
N ARG A 481 -8.21 -3.06 -17.20
CA ARG A 481 -7.10 -3.67 -16.45
C ARG A 481 -6.94 -5.11 -16.95
N PRO A 482 -5.73 -5.55 -17.34
CA PRO A 482 -5.49 -6.93 -17.79
C PRO A 482 -6.09 -7.98 -16.84
N LEU A 483 -5.94 -7.82 -15.52
CA LEU A 483 -6.49 -8.76 -14.55
C LEU A 483 -8.03 -8.80 -14.55
N VAL A 484 -8.70 -7.65 -14.75
CA VAL A 484 -10.16 -7.56 -14.84
C VAL A 484 -10.65 -8.15 -16.15
N LEU A 485 -9.94 -7.90 -17.25
CA LEU A 485 -10.25 -8.48 -18.57
C LEU A 485 -10.08 -9.99 -18.57
N GLU A 486 -9.05 -10.50 -17.91
CA GLU A 486 -8.80 -11.93 -17.72
C GLU A 486 -9.94 -12.59 -16.92
N ALA A 487 -10.33 -11.98 -15.78
CA ALA A 487 -11.47 -12.44 -15.00
C ALA A 487 -12.78 -12.42 -15.81
N PHE A 488 -12.99 -11.37 -16.60
CA PHE A 488 -14.13 -11.23 -17.50
C PHE A 488 -14.18 -12.32 -18.57
N ALA A 489 -13.06 -12.62 -19.23
CA ALA A 489 -12.98 -13.72 -20.19
C ALA A 489 -13.24 -15.07 -19.49
N ASN A 490 -12.60 -15.34 -18.35
CA ASN A 490 -12.75 -16.60 -17.63
C ASN A 490 -14.17 -16.79 -17.05
N SER A 491 -14.94 -15.73 -16.83
CA SER A 491 -16.33 -15.85 -16.37
C SER A 491 -17.24 -16.64 -17.33
N PHE A 492 -16.91 -16.69 -18.62
CA PHE A 492 -17.63 -17.49 -19.62
C PHE A 492 -17.34 -18.99 -19.55
N LEU A 493 -16.39 -19.42 -18.72
CA LEU A 493 -16.18 -20.84 -18.43
C LEU A 493 -17.31 -21.39 -17.55
N ASP A 494 -18.07 -20.53 -16.86
CA ASP A 494 -19.29 -20.90 -16.18
C ASP A 494 -20.42 -21.10 -17.22
N PRO A 495 -21.01 -22.31 -17.32
CA PRO A 495 -22.07 -22.60 -18.28
C PRO A 495 -23.32 -21.71 -18.15
N SER A 496 -23.53 -21.09 -16.98
CA SER A 496 -24.65 -20.17 -16.74
C SER A 496 -24.47 -18.81 -17.44
N ILE A 497 -23.24 -18.46 -17.84
CA ILE A 497 -22.91 -17.18 -18.46
C ILE A 497 -22.80 -17.35 -19.96
N THR A 498 -23.84 -16.90 -20.67
CA THR A 498 -23.94 -17.04 -22.13
C THR A 498 -23.86 -15.71 -22.86
N ARG A 499 -24.00 -14.58 -22.14
CA ARG A 499 -24.04 -13.23 -22.70
C ARG A 499 -23.03 -12.29 -22.06
N ILE A 500 -22.57 -11.32 -22.84
CA ILE A 500 -21.58 -10.31 -22.44
C ILE A 500 -22.05 -9.45 -21.26
N ASP A 501 -23.33 -9.07 -21.23
CA ASP A 501 -23.93 -8.28 -20.15
C ASP A 501 -23.97 -9.04 -18.80
N GLN A 502 -24.25 -10.34 -18.84
CA GLN A 502 -24.21 -11.21 -17.66
C GLN A 502 -22.78 -11.32 -17.09
N ALA A 503 -21.79 -11.55 -17.96
CA ALA A 503 -20.38 -11.59 -17.57
C ALA A 503 -19.94 -10.28 -16.91
N ALA A 504 -20.29 -9.14 -17.51
CA ALA A 504 -19.92 -7.83 -16.99
C ALA A 504 -20.55 -7.55 -15.61
N THR A 505 -21.81 -7.98 -15.42
CA THR A 505 -22.51 -7.82 -14.14
C THR A 505 -21.88 -8.68 -13.05
N ARG A 506 -21.50 -9.93 -13.36
CA ARG A 506 -20.80 -10.80 -12.41
C ARG A 506 -19.46 -10.22 -11.97
N ILE A 507 -18.64 -9.77 -12.91
CA ILE A 507 -17.34 -9.17 -12.57
C ILE A 507 -17.51 -7.87 -11.80
N GLY A 508 -18.51 -7.05 -12.15
CA GLY A 508 -18.88 -5.89 -11.35
C GLY A 508 -19.23 -6.22 -9.90
N ASN A 509 -19.92 -7.34 -9.64
CA ASN A 509 -20.17 -7.81 -8.27
C ASN A 509 -18.88 -8.26 -7.58
N MET A 510 -18.03 -9.02 -8.26
CA MET A 510 -16.74 -9.47 -7.69
C MET A 510 -15.81 -8.29 -7.36
N LEU A 511 -15.86 -7.21 -8.15
CA LEU A 511 -15.13 -5.96 -7.86
C LEU A 511 -15.60 -5.26 -6.59
N ARG A 512 -16.86 -5.47 -6.15
CA ARG A 512 -17.36 -4.93 -4.88
C ARG A 512 -16.90 -5.74 -3.67
N GLU A 513 -16.57 -7.01 -3.88
CA GLU A 513 -16.16 -7.95 -2.83
C GLU A 513 -14.67 -8.35 -2.99
N ASP A 514 -14.40 -9.58 -3.40
CA ASP A 514 -13.07 -10.21 -3.32
C ASP A 514 -12.04 -9.63 -4.29
N LEU A 515 -12.43 -9.33 -5.54
CA LEU A 515 -11.53 -8.76 -6.53
C LEU A 515 -11.17 -7.32 -6.17
N GLY A 516 -12.14 -6.54 -5.67
CA GLY A 516 -11.89 -5.21 -5.14
C GLY A 516 -10.99 -5.24 -3.91
N ASN A 517 -11.21 -6.18 -2.99
CA ASN A 517 -10.31 -6.39 -1.85
C ASN A 517 -8.89 -6.71 -2.32
N PHE A 518 -8.70 -7.59 -3.31
CA PHE A 518 -7.36 -7.87 -3.84
C PHE A 518 -6.68 -6.64 -4.49
N LEU A 519 -7.44 -5.86 -5.28
CA LEU A 519 -6.93 -4.69 -5.98
C LEU A 519 -6.59 -3.55 -5.00
N PHE A 520 -7.49 -3.27 -4.06
CA PHE A 520 -7.48 -2.04 -3.27
C PHE A 520 -7.20 -2.24 -1.78
N ALA A 521 -7.35 -3.42 -1.17
CA ALA A 521 -7.25 -3.55 0.30
C ALA A 521 -5.88 -3.14 0.85
N ASP A 522 -4.81 -3.41 0.11
CA ASP A 522 -3.46 -2.98 0.49
C ASP A 522 -3.34 -1.45 0.47
N ALA A 523 -3.81 -0.78 -0.59
CA ALA A 523 -3.90 0.67 -0.62
C ALA A 523 -4.81 1.21 0.51
N TRP A 524 -5.99 0.61 0.69
CA TRP A 524 -7.00 0.96 1.69
C TRP A 524 -6.47 0.90 3.12
N SER A 525 -5.77 -0.19 3.47
CA SER A 525 -5.24 -0.42 4.81
C SER A 525 -4.20 0.62 5.24
N ARG A 526 -3.51 1.23 4.27
CA ARG A 526 -2.48 2.25 4.49
C ARG A 526 -3.04 3.65 4.66
N LEU A 527 -4.28 3.89 4.23
CA LEU A 527 -4.92 5.17 4.41
C LEU A 527 -5.25 5.40 5.88
N ASN A 528 -4.96 6.61 6.35
CA ASN A 528 -5.42 7.02 7.67
C ASN A 528 -6.96 7.07 7.70
N GLN A 529 -7.54 6.99 8.90
CA GLN A 529 -9.00 6.90 9.06
C GLN A 529 -9.72 8.13 8.46
N SER A 530 -9.14 9.32 8.56
CA SER A 530 -9.71 10.55 8.00
C SER A 530 -9.86 10.48 6.47
N VAL A 531 -8.81 10.03 5.78
CA VAL A 531 -8.81 9.89 4.31
C VAL A 531 -9.78 8.78 3.87
N ARG A 532 -9.83 7.66 4.59
CA ARG A 532 -10.83 6.61 4.31
C ARG A 532 -12.25 7.15 4.42
N ARG A 533 -12.57 7.88 5.49
CA ARG A 533 -13.88 8.54 5.64
C ARG A 533 -14.18 9.49 4.49
N LEU A 534 -13.20 10.31 4.09
CA LEU A 534 -13.35 11.24 2.97
C LEU A 534 -13.70 10.52 1.67
N LEU A 535 -12.93 9.50 1.32
CA LEU A 535 -13.14 8.71 0.12
C LEU A 535 -14.51 8.01 0.11
N LEU A 536 -14.90 7.41 1.24
CA LEU A 536 -16.20 6.76 1.40
C LEU A 536 -17.37 7.74 1.28
N LEU A 537 -17.21 8.96 1.81
CA LEU A 537 -18.22 10.00 1.70
C LEU A 537 -18.32 10.48 0.26
N MET A 538 -17.19 10.82 -0.37
CA MET A 538 -17.13 11.30 -1.75
C MET A 538 -17.77 10.31 -2.71
N ALA A 539 -17.45 9.02 -2.61
CA ALA A 539 -17.99 7.96 -3.46
C ALA A 539 -19.53 7.85 -3.49
N ARG A 540 -20.23 8.53 -2.56
CA ARG A 540 -21.70 8.51 -2.43
C ARG A 540 -22.37 9.86 -2.60
N VAL A 541 -21.61 10.93 -2.83
CA VAL A 541 -22.13 12.31 -2.92
C VAL A 541 -22.48 12.68 -4.36
N ALA A 542 -21.69 12.25 -5.33
CA ALA A 542 -21.89 12.54 -6.75
C ALA A 542 -21.24 11.47 -7.64
N ASP A 543 -21.68 11.35 -8.89
CA ASP A 543 -21.05 10.46 -9.89
C ASP A 543 -19.82 11.11 -10.56
N VAL A 544 -19.74 12.45 -10.53
CA VAL A 544 -18.64 13.25 -11.06
C VAL A 544 -18.13 14.14 -9.94
N HIS A 545 -16.82 14.08 -9.68
CA HIS A 545 -16.21 14.83 -8.57
C HIS A 545 -15.42 16.01 -9.12
N ASP A 546 -15.77 17.20 -8.62
CA ASP A 546 -15.04 18.43 -8.85
C ASP A 546 -14.38 18.89 -7.53
N GLY A 547 -13.50 19.88 -7.62
CA GLY A 547 -12.87 20.48 -6.43
C GLY A 547 -13.88 20.99 -5.38
N GLN A 548 -15.11 21.29 -5.76
CA GLN A 548 -16.15 21.72 -4.83
C GLN A 548 -16.76 20.55 -4.05
N SER A 549 -16.99 19.42 -4.71
CA SER A 549 -17.42 18.18 -4.05
C SER A 549 -16.40 17.71 -3.02
N LEU A 550 -15.09 17.81 -3.35
CA LEU A 550 -14.00 17.55 -2.42
C LEU A 550 -14.07 18.49 -1.20
N LYS A 551 -14.18 19.80 -1.45
CA LYS A 551 -14.25 20.80 -0.38
C LYS A 551 -15.43 20.59 0.56
N ILE A 552 -16.62 20.33 0.03
CA ILE A 552 -17.82 20.06 0.84
C ILE A 552 -17.64 18.81 1.69
N CYS A 553 -17.09 17.73 1.12
CA CYS A 553 -16.84 16.51 1.89
C CYS A 553 -15.78 16.72 2.98
N CYS A 554 -14.73 17.48 2.69
CA CYS A 554 -13.74 17.92 3.68
C CYS A 554 -14.37 18.74 4.81
N ASP A 555 -15.22 19.72 4.49
CA ASP A 555 -15.92 20.56 5.47
C ASP A 555 -16.89 19.76 6.35
N VAL A 556 -17.58 18.76 5.78
CA VAL A 556 -18.47 17.86 6.53
C VAL A 556 -17.68 17.00 7.53
N LEU A 557 -16.48 16.55 7.15
CA LEU A 557 -15.65 15.66 7.96
C LEU A 557 -14.63 16.38 8.86
N GLY A 558 -14.47 17.70 8.70
CA GLY A 558 -13.47 18.50 9.42
C GLY A 558 -12.03 18.23 8.98
N ILE A 559 -11.82 17.89 7.71
CA ILE A 559 -10.50 17.59 7.12
C ILE A 559 -10.06 18.79 6.27
N THR A 560 -8.78 19.12 6.23
CA THR A 560 -8.31 20.19 5.34
C THR A 560 -8.22 19.71 3.89
N VAL A 561 -8.49 20.59 2.93
CA VAL A 561 -8.40 20.24 1.50
C VAL A 561 -6.95 19.88 1.11
N GLN A 562 -5.96 20.49 1.76
CA GLN A 562 -4.56 20.23 1.49
C GLN A 562 -4.16 18.81 1.94
N ASP A 563 -4.55 18.40 3.16
CA ASP A 563 -4.30 17.04 3.63
C ASP A 563 -5.00 15.99 2.76
N ALA A 564 -6.21 16.31 2.28
CA ALA A 564 -6.95 15.47 1.36
C ALA A 564 -6.23 15.31 0.01
N GLN A 565 -5.72 16.41 -0.57
CA GLN A 565 -4.99 16.37 -1.84
C GLN A 565 -3.70 15.56 -1.74
N THR A 566 -2.87 15.83 -0.72
CA THR A 566 -1.63 15.07 -0.50
C THR A 566 -1.92 13.58 -0.34
N ALA A 567 -2.93 13.22 0.45
CA ALA A 567 -3.31 11.82 0.62
C ALA A 567 -3.82 11.18 -0.69
N LEU A 568 -4.60 11.92 -1.49
CA LEU A 568 -5.13 11.44 -2.77
C LEU A 568 -4.02 11.22 -3.81
N GLU A 569 -3.00 12.10 -3.86
CA GLU A 569 -1.81 11.92 -4.71
C GLU A 569 -1.04 10.64 -4.36
N GLU A 570 -1.01 10.26 -3.09
CA GLU A 570 -0.34 9.06 -2.61
C GLU A 570 -1.14 7.77 -2.82
N THR A 571 -2.44 7.86 -3.11
CA THR A 571 -3.34 6.70 -3.16
C THR A 571 -3.23 5.81 -4.40
N GLY A 572 -2.37 6.14 -5.37
CA GLY A 572 -1.97 5.29 -6.51
C GLY A 572 -3.07 4.38 -7.05
N GLY A 573 -4.01 4.96 -7.83
CA GLY A 573 -5.05 4.21 -8.53
C GLY A 573 -6.47 4.29 -7.99
N ILE A 574 -6.66 4.95 -6.85
CA ILE A 574 -7.98 5.24 -6.27
C ILE A 574 -8.58 6.48 -6.95
N ALA A 575 -7.82 7.57 -7.03
CA ALA A 575 -8.24 8.82 -7.65
C ALA A 575 -7.11 9.46 -8.44
N SER A 576 -7.43 10.09 -9.57
CA SER A 576 -6.53 11.00 -10.27
C SER A 576 -6.96 12.44 -10.04
N LEU A 577 -5.97 13.29 -9.77
CA LEU A 577 -6.12 14.74 -9.65
C LEU A 577 -5.56 15.36 -10.93
N ILE A 578 -6.43 15.98 -11.72
CA ILE A 578 -6.03 16.71 -12.93
C ILE A 578 -6.42 18.17 -12.74
N ILE A 579 -5.44 19.06 -12.84
CA ILE A 579 -5.70 20.50 -12.86
C ILE A 579 -5.86 20.93 -14.31
N PHE A 580 -7.09 21.18 -14.75
CA PHE A 580 -7.36 21.64 -16.11
C PHE A 580 -7.91 23.07 -16.08
N LYS A 581 -7.17 24.01 -16.70
CA LYS A 581 -7.54 25.45 -16.75
C LYS A 581 -7.83 26.08 -15.37
N GLY A 582 -7.14 25.62 -14.32
CA GLY A 582 -7.30 26.09 -12.94
C GLY A 582 -8.37 25.34 -12.12
N ASP A 583 -9.23 24.55 -12.77
CA ASP A 583 -10.19 23.70 -12.08
C ASP A 583 -9.56 22.36 -11.70
N LEU A 584 -9.63 22.01 -10.41
CA LEU A 584 -9.28 20.68 -9.93
C LEU A 584 -10.40 19.70 -10.33
N GLN A 585 -10.07 18.76 -11.20
CA GLN A 585 -10.90 17.61 -11.51
C GLN A 585 -10.39 16.41 -10.74
N LEU A 586 -11.30 15.79 -10.00
CA LEU A 586 -11.03 14.55 -9.29
C LEU A 586 -11.75 13.42 -10.03
N THR A 587 -11.01 12.44 -10.53
CA THR A 587 -11.60 11.27 -11.17
C THR A 587 -11.27 10.05 -10.33
N PHE A 588 -12.27 9.48 -9.67
CA PHE A 588 -12.10 8.16 -9.06
C PHE A 588 -12.10 7.08 -10.13
N SER A 589 -11.31 6.03 -9.90
CA SER A 589 -11.44 4.81 -10.68
C SER A 589 -12.83 4.21 -10.40
N LYS A 590 -13.50 3.71 -11.44
CA LYS A 590 -14.87 3.21 -11.34
C LYS A 590 -14.94 1.98 -10.44
N ASN A 591 -13.93 1.12 -10.54
CA ASN A 591 -13.79 -0.04 -9.68
C ASN A 591 -13.65 0.36 -8.21
N PHE A 592 -12.97 1.48 -7.92
CA PHE A 592 -12.87 1.99 -6.56
C PHE A 592 -14.21 2.51 -6.03
N LEU A 593 -14.97 3.25 -6.84
CA LEU A 593 -16.30 3.71 -6.44
C LEU A 593 -17.20 2.53 -6.05
N ASP A 594 -17.21 1.47 -6.88
CA ASP A 594 -17.97 0.25 -6.60
C ASP A 594 -17.48 -0.44 -5.32
N TYR A 595 -16.16 -0.57 -5.13
CA TYR A 595 -15.55 -1.12 -3.92
C TYR A 595 -15.89 -0.31 -2.65
N ALA A 596 -15.95 1.01 -2.75
CA ALA A 596 -16.18 1.92 -1.64
C ALA A 596 -17.67 2.11 -1.30
N PHE A 597 -18.57 1.84 -2.25
CA PHE A 597 -19.98 2.25 -2.20
C PHE A 597 -20.78 1.72 -0.99
N GLU A 598 -20.42 0.56 -0.41
CA GLU A 598 -21.11 -0.01 0.75
C GLU A 598 -20.25 -0.04 2.02
N LYS A 599 -18.97 0.38 1.92
CA LYS A 599 -18.05 0.35 3.06
C LYS A 599 -18.24 1.51 4.03
N THR A 600 -18.06 1.21 5.32
CA THR A 600 -18.11 2.19 6.40
C THR A 600 -16.90 1.98 7.32
N GLU A 601 -16.43 3.06 7.94
CA GLU A 601 -15.35 3.05 8.92
C GLU A 601 -15.92 3.22 10.34
N LEU A 602 -15.46 2.39 11.28
CA LEU A 602 -15.87 2.46 12.68
C LEU A 602 -14.99 3.46 13.43
N LEU A 603 -15.60 4.48 14.03
CA LEU A 603 -14.92 5.53 14.78
C LEU A 603 -14.74 5.11 16.25
N SER A 604 -13.86 5.82 16.97
CA SER A 604 -13.53 5.56 18.38
C SER A 604 -14.73 5.73 19.33
N ASP A 605 -15.73 6.51 18.92
CA ASP A 605 -17.00 6.68 19.63
C ASP A 605 -18.05 5.59 19.29
N GLY A 606 -17.69 4.61 18.47
CA GLY A 606 -18.56 3.51 18.03
C GLY A 606 -19.49 3.86 16.87
N THR A 607 -19.45 5.10 16.36
CA THR A 607 -20.24 5.50 15.20
C THR A 607 -19.61 5.00 13.89
N ARG A 608 -20.42 4.88 12.84
CA ARG A 608 -19.95 4.48 11.49
C ARG A 608 -19.99 5.69 10.56
N SER A 609 -18.92 5.87 9.80
CA SER A 609 -18.79 6.95 8.82
C SER A 609 -18.54 6.37 7.41
N PRO A 610 -19.15 6.93 6.35
CA PRO A 610 -20.08 8.05 6.38
C PRO A 610 -21.44 7.65 6.96
N SER A 611 -21.91 8.44 7.90
CA SER A 611 -23.23 8.34 8.51
C SER A 611 -24.30 8.96 7.59
N GLU A 612 -25.58 8.64 7.82
CA GLU A 612 -26.67 9.24 7.05
C GLU A 612 -26.71 10.77 7.19
N SER A 613 -26.32 11.31 8.36
CA SER A 613 -26.28 12.76 8.59
C SER A 613 -25.16 13.43 7.77
N GLU A 614 -23.96 12.84 7.75
CA GLU A 614 -22.84 13.29 6.91
C GLU A 614 -23.23 13.27 5.42
N LEU A 615 -23.84 12.17 4.95
CA LEU A 615 -24.30 12.03 3.56
C LEU A 615 -25.36 13.06 3.18
N ASN A 616 -26.39 13.22 4.02
CA ASN A 616 -27.48 14.14 3.74
C ASN A 616 -26.99 15.59 3.72
N ARG A 617 -26.07 15.95 4.62
CA ARG A 617 -25.45 17.27 4.65
C ARG A 617 -24.64 17.52 3.37
N ALA A 618 -23.73 16.60 3.02
CA ALA A 618 -22.89 16.74 1.83
C ALA A 618 -23.72 16.82 0.53
N ARG A 619 -24.74 15.96 0.37
CA ARG A 619 -25.64 15.98 -0.80
C ARG A 619 -26.47 17.26 -0.87
N THR A 620 -26.94 17.76 0.27
CA THR A 620 -27.73 19.01 0.32
C THR A 620 -26.87 20.20 -0.07
N GLU A 621 -25.67 20.32 0.49
CA GLU A 621 -24.72 21.39 0.18
C GLU A 621 -24.28 21.33 -1.30
N TYR A 622 -23.94 20.14 -1.80
CA TYR A 622 -23.52 19.98 -3.20
C TYR A 622 -24.67 20.24 -4.19
N SER A 623 -25.87 19.73 -3.92
CA SER A 623 -27.03 19.98 -4.79
C SER A 623 -27.46 21.45 -4.79
N SER A 624 -27.26 22.17 -3.68
CA SER A 624 -27.51 23.61 -3.59
C SER A 624 -26.50 24.40 -4.43
N PHE A 625 -25.23 24.00 -4.42
CA PHE A 625 -24.19 24.57 -5.28
C PHE A 625 -24.49 24.36 -6.77
N ILE A 626 -24.86 23.15 -7.19
CA ILE A 626 -25.20 22.85 -8.59
C ILE A 626 -26.45 23.62 -9.04
N ARG A 627 -27.48 23.72 -8.20
CA ARG A 627 -28.67 24.54 -8.50
C ARG A 627 -28.34 26.04 -8.56
N GLY A 628 -27.46 26.52 -7.68
CA GLY A 628 -26.98 27.89 -7.64
C GLY A 628 -26.26 28.29 -8.94
N SER A 629 -25.36 27.43 -9.43
CA SER A 629 -24.56 27.69 -10.63
C SER A 629 -25.36 27.65 -11.94
N ARG A 630 -26.41 26.81 -12.02
CA ARG A 630 -27.29 26.69 -13.21
C ARG A 630 -28.26 27.87 -13.40
N LEU A 631 -28.55 28.61 -12.34
CA LEU A 631 -29.55 29.69 -12.30
C LEU A 631 -28.93 31.10 -12.42
N TYR A 632 -27.71 31.20 -12.93
CA TYR A 632 -27.03 32.48 -13.16
C TYR A 632 -27.79 33.33 -14.19
N SER A 633 -28.16 34.56 -13.81
CA SER A 633 -28.96 35.50 -14.62
C SER A 633 -28.13 36.52 -15.41
N GLY A 634 -26.80 36.38 -15.47
CA GLY A 634 -25.92 37.34 -16.15
C GLY A 634 -25.44 38.49 -15.28
N ASP A 635 -24.25 39.02 -15.58
CA ASP A 635 -23.64 40.27 -15.11
C ASP A 635 -23.08 41.01 -16.33
N ARG A 636 -22.92 42.35 -16.24
CA ARG A 636 -22.30 43.16 -17.32
C ARG A 636 -20.91 42.65 -17.72
N ILE A 637 -20.18 42.02 -16.81
CA ILE A 637 -18.87 41.42 -17.05
C ILE A 637 -19.00 39.91 -16.92
N ALA A 638 -19.60 39.28 -17.93
CA ALA A 638 -19.76 37.82 -17.97
C ALA A 638 -18.43 37.06 -17.86
N ALA A 639 -17.32 37.68 -18.30
CA ALA A 639 -15.98 37.13 -18.20
C ALA A 639 -15.50 36.86 -16.75
N ALA A 640 -16.07 37.53 -15.75
CA ALA A 640 -15.77 37.28 -14.33
C ALA A 640 -16.38 35.97 -13.81
N PHE A 641 -17.42 35.46 -14.48
CA PHE A 641 -18.26 34.36 -13.98
C PHE A 641 -18.13 33.10 -14.85
N ARG A 642 -16.89 32.71 -15.15
CA ARG A 642 -16.57 31.51 -15.95
C ARG A 642 -16.76 30.23 -15.14
N THR A 643 -16.36 30.24 -13.86
CA THR A 643 -16.45 29.08 -12.98
C THR A 643 -17.82 28.99 -12.29
N PRO A 644 -18.29 27.78 -11.95
CA PRO A 644 -19.51 27.59 -11.15
C PRO A 644 -19.45 28.32 -9.79
N LEU A 645 -18.27 28.39 -9.18
CA LEU A 645 -18.03 29.12 -7.92
C LEU A 645 -18.27 30.62 -8.06
N ALA A 646 -17.75 31.24 -9.12
CA ALA A 646 -17.97 32.65 -9.37
C ALA A 646 -19.48 32.93 -9.59
N LYS A 647 -20.16 32.07 -10.37
CA LYS A 647 -21.62 32.18 -10.60
C LYS A 647 -22.42 32.05 -9.30
N ALA A 648 -22.04 31.10 -8.43
CA ALA A 648 -22.65 30.92 -7.12
C ALA A 648 -22.40 32.13 -6.20
N ALA A 649 -21.18 32.68 -6.18
CA ALA A 649 -20.82 33.87 -5.40
C ALA A 649 -21.68 35.08 -5.79
N HIS A 650 -21.83 35.31 -7.09
CA HIS A 650 -22.70 36.35 -7.64
C HIS A 650 -24.14 36.19 -7.19
N ARG A 651 -24.69 34.97 -7.24
CA ARG A 651 -26.06 34.73 -6.82
C ARG A 651 -26.25 34.93 -5.31
N ALA A 652 -25.35 34.40 -4.49
CA ALA A 652 -25.41 34.60 -3.04
C ALA A 652 -25.41 36.09 -2.65
N ARG A 653 -24.65 36.92 -3.40
CA ARG A 653 -24.70 38.38 -3.29
C ARG A 653 -26.10 38.94 -3.59
N TYR A 654 -26.72 38.53 -4.70
CA TYR A 654 -28.09 38.97 -5.07
C TYR A 654 -29.16 38.51 -4.07
N GLU A 655 -28.96 37.35 -3.43
CA GLU A 655 -29.83 36.82 -2.37
C GLU A 655 -29.57 37.46 -0.99
N GLY A 656 -28.62 38.41 -0.89
CA GLY A 656 -28.27 39.09 0.36
C GLY A 656 -27.44 38.27 1.34
N LYS A 657 -26.95 37.09 0.93
CA LYS A 657 -26.12 36.19 1.75
C LYS A 657 -24.64 36.60 1.65
N LEU A 658 -24.31 37.73 2.27
CA LEU A 658 -23.01 38.39 2.10
C LEU A 658 -21.81 37.53 2.55
N GLU A 659 -21.90 36.86 3.70
CA GLU A 659 -20.81 36.00 4.21
C GLU A 659 -20.58 34.74 3.37
N GLU A 660 -21.65 34.17 2.81
CA GLU A 660 -21.55 33.04 1.88
C GLU A 660 -20.93 33.51 0.55
N SER A 661 -21.39 34.65 0.03
CA SER A 661 -20.84 35.26 -1.18
C SER A 661 -19.35 35.54 -1.05
N LYS A 662 -18.90 36.09 0.09
CA LYS A 662 -17.48 36.34 0.38
C LYS A 662 -16.65 35.06 0.32
N ARG A 663 -17.07 33.99 1.01
CA ARG A 663 -16.39 32.68 1.00
C ARG A 663 -16.33 32.07 -0.40
N LEU A 664 -17.41 32.21 -1.18
CA LEU A 664 -17.47 31.73 -2.55
C LEU A 664 -16.56 32.54 -3.49
N TYR A 665 -16.48 33.87 -3.34
CA TYR A 665 -15.54 34.70 -4.08
C TYR A 665 -14.07 34.37 -3.76
N GLU A 666 -13.75 34.11 -2.48
CA GLU A 666 -12.40 33.67 -2.08
C GLU A 666 -12.03 32.35 -2.76
N SER A 667 -12.94 31.37 -2.68
CA SER A 667 -12.77 30.06 -3.32
C SER A 667 -12.64 30.18 -4.84
N ALA A 668 -13.51 30.98 -5.48
CA ALA A 668 -13.47 31.23 -6.91
C ALA A 668 -12.13 31.84 -7.33
N SER A 669 -11.57 32.75 -6.52
CA SER A 669 -10.30 33.43 -6.80
C SER A 669 -9.06 32.57 -6.59
N MET A 670 -9.17 31.48 -5.82
CA MET A 670 -8.12 30.46 -5.73
C MET A 670 -8.12 29.56 -6.96
N VAL A 671 -9.31 29.18 -7.41
CA VAL A 671 -9.51 28.29 -8.57
C VAL A 671 -9.19 28.99 -9.89
N ASP A 672 -9.71 30.20 -10.10
CA ASP A 672 -9.48 31.00 -11.31
C ASP A 672 -8.59 32.22 -10.99
N SER A 673 -7.39 31.92 -10.50
CA SER A 673 -6.48 32.92 -9.92
C SER A 673 -5.92 33.94 -10.91
N THR A 674 -5.94 33.64 -12.21
CA THR A 674 -5.46 34.54 -13.28
C THR A 674 -6.57 35.37 -13.92
N ASN A 675 -7.83 35.19 -13.50
CA ASN A 675 -8.95 35.93 -14.05
C ASN A 675 -9.09 37.31 -13.41
N GLY A 676 -8.47 38.31 -14.04
CA GLY A 676 -8.55 39.70 -13.59
C GLY A 676 -9.97 40.26 -13.44
N TRP A 677 -10.93 39.80 -14.25
CA TRP A 677 -12.33 40.24 -14.14
C TRP A 677 -13.02 39.67 -12.89
N LEU A 678 -12.65 38.47 -12.47
CA LEU A 678 -13.12 37.91 -11.19
C LEU A 678 -12.58 38.71 -10.01
N TRP A 679 -11.29 39.07 -10.05
CA TRP A 679 -10.69 39.94 -9.03
C TRP A 679 -11.35 41.33 -8.98
N ASP A 680 -11.66 41.93 -10.13
CA ASP A 680 -12.39 43.21 -10.21
C ASP A 680 -13.78 43.11 -9.58
N ARG A 681 -14.56 42.06 -9.92
CA ARG A 681 -15.87 41.84 -9.34
C ARG A 681 -15.82 41.55 -7.84
N TYR A 682 -14.81 40.82 -7.39
CA TYR A 682 -14.61 40.59 -5.98
C TYR A 682 -14.25 41.91 -5.24
N ALA A 683 -13.36 42.72 -5.82
CA ALA A 683 -13.04 44.05 -5.29
C ALA A 683 -14.28 44.94 -5.17
N TYR A 684 -15.11 44.98 -6.22
CA TYR A 684 -16.35 45.75 -6.23
C TYR A 684 -17.34 45.25 -5.17
N PHE A 685 -17.49 43.94 -4.98
CA PHE A 685 -18.32 43.35 -3.93
C PHE A 685 -17.85 43.78 -2.52
N LEU A 686 -16.54 43.68 -2.24
CA LEU A 686 -15.98 44.09 -0.94
C LEU A 686 -16.18 45.59 -0.68
N PHE A 687 -15.98 46.41 -1.70
CA PHE A 687 -16.17 47.86 -1.62
C PHE A 687 -17.63 48.28 -1.46
N HIS A 688 -18.51 47.71 -2.28
CA HIS A 688 -19.90 48.15 -2.39
C HIS A 688 -20.78 47.55 -1.29
N ASP A 689 -20.68 46.24 -1.07
CA ASP A 689 -21.62 45.50 -0.24
C ASP A 689 -21.08 45.27 1.17
N ILE A 690 -19.80 44.90 1.30
CA ILE A 690 -19.15 44.66 2.62
C ILE A 690 -18.61 45.96 3.25
N ARG A 691 -18.32 46.98 2.45
CA ARG A 691 -17.71 48.27 2.87
C ARG A 691 -16.28 48.14 3.42
N ASP A 692 -15.59 47.06 3.08
CA ASP A 692 -14.17 46.84 3.43
C ASP A 692 -13.27 47.38 2.30
N ASN A 693 -12.93 48.67 2.41
CA ASN A 693 -12.19 49.39 1.35
C ASN A 693 -10.72 48.94 1.24
N GLU A 694 -10.11 48.49 2.33
CA GLU A 694 -8.72 48.05 2.34
C GLU A 694 -8.58 46.69 1.65
N ALA A 695 -9.43 45.72 2.02
CA ALA A 695 -9.46 44.42 1.35
C ALA A 695 -9.86 44.59 -0.13
N ALA A 696 -10.83 45.45 -0.44
CA ALA A 696 -11.22 45.75 -1.81
C ALA A 696 -10.06 46.29 -2.65
N LEU A 697 -9.25 47.21 -2.11
CA LEU A 697 -8.10 47.78 -2.82
C LEU A 697 -7.07 46.70 -3.15
N HIS A 698 -6.80 45.78 -2.24
CA HIS A 698 -5.89 44.66 -2.48
C HIS A 698 -6.37 43.77 -3.64
N LYS A 699 -7.68 43.49 -3.72
CA LYS A 699 -8.26 42.72 -4.84
C LYS A 699 -8.24 43.52 -6.16
N ALA A 700 -8.49 44.82 -6.11
CA ALA A 700 -8.46 45.69 -7.29
C ALA A 700 -7.06 45.80 -7.93
N LYS A 701 -6.01 45.89 -7.10
CA LYS A 701 -4.62 45.88 -7.59
C LYS A 701 -4.28 44.59 -8.35
N LYS A 702 -4.70 43.43 -7.83
CA LYS A 702 -4.57 42.15 -8.55
C LYS A 702 -5.32 42.15 -9.89
N ALA A 703 -6.52 42.72 -9.93
CA ALA A 703 -7.28 42.83 -11.18
C ALA A 703 -6.52 43.63 -12.25
N VAL A 704 -5.89 44.74 -11.84
CA VAL A 704 -5.04 45.58 -12.70
C VAL A 704 -3.76 44.86 -13.13
N GLU A 705 -3.12 44.09 -12.26
CA GLU A 705 -1.95 43.27 -12.62
C GLU A 705 -2.26 42.29 -13.75
N PHE A 706 -3.43 41.64 -13.71
CA PHE A 706 -3.84 40.67 -14.73
C PHE A 706 -4.45 41.33 -15.97
N LEU A 707 -5.06 42.51 -15.85
CA LEU A 707 -5.70 43.24 -16.95
C LEU A 707 -5.15 44.68 -17.07
N PRO A 708 -3.84 44.86 -17.33
CA PRO A 708 -3.21 46.18 -17.30
C PRO A 708 -3.68 47.12 -18.43
N ASN A 709 -4.27 46.56 -19.48
CA ASN A 709 -4.76 47.29 -20.66
C ASN A 709 -6.28 47.49 -20.63
N GLU A 710 -6.96 47.14 -19.54
CA GLU A 710 -8.41 47.24 -19.44
C GLU A 710 -8.83 48.44 -18.60
N GLY A 711 -9.51 49.41 -19.21
CA GLY A 711 -9.82 50.68 -18.55
C GLY A 711 -10.77 50.54 -17.36
N GLU A 712 -11.72 49.61 -17.40
CA GLU A 712 -12.73 49.47 -16.33
C GLU A 712 -12.10 48.97 -15.01
N VAL A 713 -11.09 48.10 -15.03
CA VAL A 713 -10.42 47.64 -13.78
C VAL A 713 -9.61 48.74 -13.12
N TRP A 714 -8.97 49.59 -13.92
CA TRP A 714 -8.29 50.80 -13.43
C TRP A 714 -9.27 51.81 -12.83
N LEU A 715 -10.46 51.92 -13.41
CA LEU A 715 -11.51 52.76 -12.84
C LEU A 715 -12.02 52.20 -11.50
N THR A 716 -12.24 50.89 -11.38
CA THR A 716 -12.63 50.26 -10.10
C THR A 716 -11.59 50.53 -9.02
N GLN A 717 -10.29 50.37 -9.32
CA GLN A 717 -9.22 50.73 -8.39
C GLN A 717 -9.28 52.22 -8.00
N GLY A 718 -9.44 53.12 -8.97
CA GLY A 718 -9.55 54.55 -8.73
C GLY A 718 -10.75 54.95 -7.87
N ILE A 719 -11.90 54.28 -8.01
CA ILE A 719 -13.08 54.48 -7.16
C ILE A 719 -12.76 54.15 -5.69
N ILE A 720 -12.03 53.05 -5.45
CA ILE A 720 -11.66 52.60 -4.11
C ILE A 720 -10.61 53.54 -3.50
N GLU A 721 -9.61 53.96 -4.28
CA GLU A 721 -8.59 54.93 -3.85
C GLU A 721 -9.21 56.30 -3.52
N ALA A 722 -10.16 56.77 -4.34
CA ALA A 722 -10.92 57.99 -4.06
C ALA A 722 -11.72 57.88 -2.75
N ARG A 723 -12.30 56.70 -2.46
CA ARG A 723 -13.02 56.44 -1.21
C ARG A 723 -12.10 56.51 0.00
N LEU A 724 -10.86 56.03 -0.13
CA LEU A 724 -9.82 56.10 0.90
C LEU A 724 -9.20 57.50 1.03
N GLY A 725 -9.41 58.39 0.06
CA GLY A 725 -8.88 59.75 0.05
C GLY A 725 -7.42 59.83 -0.40
N ASP A 726 -6.90 58.78 -1.05
CA ASP A 726 -5.55 58.80 -1.64
C ASP A 726 -5.62 59.48 -3.01
N ILE A 727 -5.35 60.79 -3.01
CA ILE A 727 -5.40 61.63 -4.21
C ILE A 727 -4.43 61.11 -5.26
N ARG A 728 -3.17 60.85 -4.89
CA ARG A 728 -2.11 60.54 -5.85
C ARG A 728 -2.38 59.21 -6.54
N ALA A 729 -2.72 58.18 -5.76
CA ALA A 729 -3.04 56.87 -6.31
C ALA A 729 -4.28 56.95 -7.21
N CYS A 730 -5.35 57.59 -6.72
CA CYS A 730 -6.58 57.77 -7.50
C CYS A 730 -6.30 58.47 -8.83
N GLU A 731 -5.50 59.55 -8.83
CA GLU A 731 -5.20 60.32 -10.04
C GLU A 731 -4.44 59.49 -11.06
N LEU A 732 -3.47 58.67 -10.63
CA LEU A 732 -2.76 57.73 -11.49
C LEU A 732 -3.72 56.70 -12.11
N SER A 733 -4.54 56.06 -11.28
CA SER A 733 -5.47 55.00 -11.71
C SER A 733 -6.52 55.53 -12.68
N VAL A 734 -7.17 56.67 -12.39
CA VAL A 734 -8.22 57.23 -13.25
C VAL A 734 -7.67 57.88 -14.52
N THR A 735 -6.44 58.42 -14.49
CA THR A 735 -5.76 58.89 -15.71
C THR A 735 -5.42 57.72 -16.62
N LYS A 736 -4.98 56.59 -16.05
CA LYS A 736 -4.73 55.37 -16.81
C LYS A 736 -6.02 54.81 -17.38
N ALA A 737 -7.11 54.78 -16.61
CA ALA A 737 -8.43 54.38 -17.08
C ALA A 737 -8.91 55.26 -18.25
N GLU A 738 -8.74 56.58 -18.17
CA GLU A 738 -9.10 57.53 -19.24
C GLU A 738 -8.31 57.28 -20.53
N LYS A 739 -6.99 57.05 -20.42
CA LYS A 739 -6.14 56.67 -21.57
C LYS A 739 -6.54 55.35 -22.21
N LEU A 740 -7.16 54.44 -21.45
CA LEU A 740 -7.64 53.14 -21.90
C LEU A 740 -9.11 53.16 -22.33
N GLY A 741 -9.69 54.34 -22.57
CA GLY A 741 -11.01 54.50 -23.18
C GLY A 741 -12.17 54.65 -22.19
N VAL A 742 -11.92 54.72 -20.87
CA VAL A 742 -12.96 55.12 -19.92
C VAL A 742 -13.27 56.60 -20.13
N ALA A 743 -14.55 56.92 -20.24
CA ALA A 743 -14.96 58.28 -20.52
C ALA A 743 -14.55 59.26 -19.38
N TRP A 744 -14.01 60.43 -19.76
CA TRP A 744 -13.31 61.35 -18.86
C TRP A 744 -14.14 61.84 -17.68
N GLN A 745 -15.46 61.97 -17.87
CA GLN A 745 -16.41 62.42 -16.84
C GLN A 745 -16.50 61.42 -15.69
N ARG A 746 -16.51 60.11 -15.97
CA ARG A 746 -16.47 59.06 -14.94
C ARG A 746 -15.20 59.15 -14.11
N CYS A 747 -14.06 59.43 -14.75
CA CYS A 747 -12.79 59.65 -14.07
C CYS A 747 -12.77 60.95 -13.25
N SER A 748 -13.36 62.02 -13.79
CA SER A 748 -13.47 63.33 -13.12
C SER A 748 -14.34 63.28 -11.86
N VAL A 749 -15.44 62.51 -11.87
CA VAL A 749 -16.24 62.24 -10.65
C VAL A 749 -15.38 61.62 -9.54
N GLN A 750 -14.52 60.66 -9.87
CA GLN A 750 -13.67 60.02 -8.86
C GLN A 750 -12.58 60.96 -8.35
N ARG A 751 -11.99 61.79 -9.22
CA ARG A 751 -11.05 62.86 -8.81
C ARG A 751 -11.70 63.81 -7.81
N ALA A 752 -12.91 64.29 -8.12
CA ALA A 752 -13.67 65.16 -7.22
C ALA A 752 -13.91 64.49 -5.86
N TRP A 753 -14.32 63.21 -5.84
CA TRP A 753 -14.47 62.45 -4.60
C TRP A 753 -13.16 62.32 -3.81
N ALA A 754 -12.05 62.02 -4.49
CA ALA A 754 -10.73 61.92 -3.85
C ALA A 754 -10.33 63.24 -3.18
N TYR A 755 -10.47 64.37 -3.90
CA TYR A 755 -10.16 65.71 -3.38
C TYR A 755 -11.02 66.10 -2.18
N LEU A 756 -12.31 65.78 -2.21
CA LEU A 756 -13.24 66.04 -1.10
C LEU A 756 -13.00 65.12 0.10
N LYS A 757 -12.38 63.96 -0.08
CA LYS A 757 -12.13 62.97 0.99
C LYS A 757 -10.73 63.02 1.55
N ALA A 758 -9.80 63.64 0.83
CA ALA A 758 -8.46 63.88 1.31
C ALA A 758 -8.43 64.63 2.64
N LYS A 759 -7.36 64.41 3.40
CA LYS A 759 -7.09 65.06 4.67
C LYS A 759 -5.74 65.79 4.59
N PRO A 760 -5.71 67.14 4.52
CA PRO A 760 -6.85 68.06 4.42
C PRO A 760 -7.52 68.01 3.03
N SER A 761 -8.81 68.37 2.98
CA SER A 761 -9.60 68.35 1.75
C SER A 761 -9.14 69.43 0.76
N GLN A 762 -9.08 69.08 -0.52
CA GLN A 762 -8.53 69.94 -1.58
C GLN A 762 -9.66 70.66 -2.35
N LEU A 763 -10.35 71.59 -1.68
CA LEU A 763 -11.56 72.22 -2.22
C LEU A 763 -11.35 72.92 -3.57
N GLY A 764 -10.20 73.60 -3.76
CA GLY A 764 -9.90 74.28 -5.02
C GLY A 764 -9.74 73.34 -6.22
N LEU A 765 -9.26 72.11 -6.00
CA LEU A 765 -9.16 71.09 -7.05
C LEU A 765 -10.52 70.42 -7.30
N ALA A 766 -11.28 70.14 -6.24
CA ALA A 766 -12.64 69.64 -6.36
C ALA A 766 -13.53 70.60 -7.17
N ASP A 767 -13.36 71.92 -7.01
CA ASP A 767 -14.13 72.95 -7.71
C ASP A 767 -13.87 72.97 -9.21
N LYS A 768 -12.62 72.77 -9.62
CA LYS A 768 -12.27 72.68 -11.03
C LYS A 768 -12.96 71.50 -11.71
N GLU A 769 -12.95 70.34 -11.06
CA GLU A 769 -13.64 69.14 -11.59
C GLU A 769 -15.17 69.33 -11.60
N LEU A 770 -15.75 69.90 -10.54
CA LEU A 770 -17.18 70.19 -10.46
C LEU A 770 -17.66 71.14 -11.56
N VAL A 771 -16.95 72.23 -11.81
CA VAL A 771 -17.29 73.18 -12.90
C VAL A 771 -17.30 72.46 -14.25
N ARG A 772 -16.29 71.62 -14.50
CA ARG A 772 -16.19 70.84 -15.73
C ARG A 772 -17.33 69.83 -15.88
N LEU A 773 -17.72 69.16 -14.79
CA LEU A 773 -18.84 68.20 -14.79
C LEU A 773 -20.20 68.90 -14.95
N LYS A 774 -20.38 70.11 -14.40
CA LYS A 774 -21.62 70.90 -14.59
C LYS A 774 -21.82 71.27 -16.05
N ALA A 775 -20.79 71.82 -16.68
CA ALA A 775 -20.83 72.16 -18.11
C ALA A 775 -21.17 70.92 -18.97
N TYR A 776 -20.62 69.75 -18.63
CA TYR A 776 -20.97 68.50 -19.31
C TYR A 776 -22.44 68.11 -19.09
N SER A 777 -22.93 68.19 -17.85
CA SER A 777 -24.31 67.83 -17.48
C SER A 777 -25.36 68.74 -18.11
N GLU A 778 -25.04 70.02 -18.35
CA GLU A 778 -25.90 70.97 -19.04
C GLU A 778 -26.04 70.64 -20.53
N LEU A 779 -24.94 70.22 -21.16
CA LEU A 779 -24.92 69.79 -22.56
C LEU A 779 -25.56 68.41 -22.77
N HIS A 780 -25.59 67.55 -21.74
CA HIS A 780 -26.07 66.17 -21.80
C HIS A 780 -27.23 65.95 -20.81
N VAL A 781 -28.33 66.67 -21.03
CA VAL A 781 -29.48 66.73 -20.12
C VAL A 781 -30.10 65.35 -19.80
N HIS A 782 -29.93 64.37 -20.69
CA HIS A 782 -30.45 63.01 -20.51
C HIS A 782 -29.52 62.08 -19.69
N ASP A 783 -28.29 62.49 -19.36
CA ASP A 783 -27.40 61.72 -18.49
C ASP A 783 -27.76 61.93 -17.01
N LEU A 784 -28.80 61.22 -16.57
CA LEU A 784 -29.31 61.29 -15.20
C LEU A 784 -28.27 60.82 -14.16
N ARG A 785 -27.31 59.99 -14.55
CA ARG A 785 -26.28 59.47 -13.63
C ARG A 785 -25.32 60.56 -13.21
N ILE A 786 -24.81 61.33 -14.16
CA ILE A 786 -23.88 62.43 -13.85
C ILE A 786 -24.58 63.52 -13.03
N LYS A 787 -25.86 63.80 -13.31
CA LYS A 787 -26.66 64.74 -12.50
C LYS A 787 -26.72 64.35 -11.03
N GLU A 788 -26.97 63.07 -10.74
CA GLU A 788 -27.06 62.60 -9.35
C GLU A 788 -25.69 62.60 -8.66
N GLU A 789 -24.62 62.16 -9.34
CA GLU A 789 -23.26 62.24 -8.80
C GLU A 789 -22.84 63.69 -8.50
N LEU A 790 -23.20 64.63 -9.37
CA LEU A 790 -22.91 66.04 -9.19
C LEU A 790 -23.65 66.61 -7.96
N ARG A 791 -24.92 66.26 -7.79
CA ARG A 791 -25.71 66.60 -6.60
C ARG A 791 -25.05 66.11 -5.30
N LEU A 792 -24.56 64.86 -5.30
CA LEU A 792 -23.88 64.27 -4.14
C LEU A 792 -22.54 64.95 -3.84
N LEU A 793 -21.75 65.26 -4.86
CA LEU A 793 -20.46 65.95 -4.71
C LEU A 793 -20.65 67.39 -4.18
N GLU A 794 -21.63 68.13 -4.69
CA GLU A 794 -21.96 69.48 -4.22
C GLU A 794 -22.45 69.49 -2.78
N ALA A 795 -23.34 68.55 -2.42
CA ALA A 795 -23.81 68.40 -1.05
C ALA A 795 -22.64 68.09 -0.09
N ARG A 796 -21.72 67.22 -0.50
CA ARG A 796 -20.52 66.90 0.28
C ARG A 796 -19.61 68.12 0.44
N LYS A 797 -19.35 68.84 -0.65
CA LYS A 797 -18.53 70.06 -0.63
C LYS A 797 -19.12 71.09 0.34
N SER A 798 -20.40 71.40 0.21
CA SER A 798 -21.10 72.36 1.09
C SER A 798 -21.00 71.96 2.56
N SER A 799 -21.14 70.67 2.88
CA SER A 799 -20.95 70.15 4.24
C SER A 799 -19.53 70.37 4.78
N ILE A 800 -18.50 70.20 3.94
CA ILE A 800 -17.10 70.42 4.33
C ILE A 800 -16.82 71.91 4.50
N SER A 801 -17.28 72.77 3.58
CA SER A 801 -17.11 74.22 3.68
C SER A 801 -17.78 74.80 4.93
N LEU A 802 -18.97 74.32 5.30
CA LEU A 802 -19.63 74.71 6.55
C LEU A 802 -18.85 74.28 7.81
N LYS A 803 -18.10 73.17 7.74
CA LYS A 803 -17.25 72.71 8.85
C LYS A 803 -15.90 73.41 8.95
N LEU A 804 -15.43 74.04 7.87
CA LEU A 804 -14.19 74.84 7.85
C LEU A 804 -14.44 76.31 8.23
N ASN A 805 -15.68 76.79 8.05
CA ASN A 805 -16.13 78.13 8.44
C ASN A 805 -16.69 78.19 9.89
N ARG A 806 -16.77 77.06 10.58
CA ARG A 806 -17.03 76.93 12.02
C ARG A 806 -15.73 76.57 12.71
#